data_AF-A0A2W5ZQM3-F1
#
_entry.id   AF-A0A2W5ZQM3-F1
#
_cell.length_a   1.000
_cell.length_b   1.000
_cell.length_c   1.000
_cell.angle_alpha   90.00
_cell.angle_beta   90.00
_cell.angle_gamma   90.00
#
_symmetry.space_group_name_H-M   'P 1'
#
loop_
_entity.id
_entity.type
_entity.pdbx_description
1 polymer ?
#
loop_
_entity_poly.entity_id
_entity_poly.type
_entity_poly.pdbx_seq_one_letter_code
_entity_poly.pdbx_strand_id
1 'polypeptide(L)'
;MPDSFDVAVIGGGPGGYVAAIRAAQLGGRVAIAEKERLGGTCLVKGCIPTKALLQSSELYSLVSREGARFGVIAENVHFDMEAAQKRRVEVVDQLVKGVESLLKANGVQVLKGHARIEKPDRFAVDGQSYKAGDLLIATGSRASTIPVPGAEHTIDSDGILELQEVPEAMAVVGGGVVGMEWGALYAALGTRVTVIEMLPQILPMVESDLIGLYRKHFQGLGGVIHTQARVESVEKGKQGLAVNFTAGGERQQVQAPVVLRATGRVPYTEGLGLEGVGIETEKGRIKVDDHMRTGVKGVWAIGDVIGGIMLAHVASYEGVCAVENICGDGDRAADYHAAPNCIYTDPEIAHVGLGEKEARERGLEIKVGRFPFAASGRAMTLGQTEGAVKVVADARDDTILGVHMVGPRVTDVIAEATLAVQQRLKLHDLDLTMHAHPTLAESLLEAALAADGRAIHTQNRKRQAAVPAAEAAPQASKESSVARSVEEKPLDTGLPEPEPPAEELDLGRLQMKKQNRDELLRLYRLMLLIRRFEERAQTEYTRAKIGGYCHLNIGEEATVVGGILPLKAGDYIYTSYREHGHAIARGVDPKAVMAELFGREGGVAHGRGGSMHIFDLKHRFMGGYGIVGGHLPLAVGAGFAIKYQKTKDIVFCMFGDGATNIGSFHESLNFSKVFELPVVWYCINNQYGMGTAVERASAIKEIYKKACAYDMESIRIDGNDLLEVLQRTAEVVEKTRGDSQPRFIEAVNYRTKGHSVVDPDKYRSDEEKEHWRHEDPVLRFEKQLEDAKIASRDDLQKVQADVEKEVEEIVKFSDESPNPKANELYHYLYAGEWETANA
;
A
#
# COMPACT_ATOMS: atom_id res chain seq x y z
N MET A 1 -43.26 0.14 18.50
CA MET A 1 -41.79 0.28 18.46
C MET A 1 -41.28 -0.15 19.82
N PRO A 2 -40.04 -0.66 19.97
CA PRO A 2 -39.50 -0.93 21.29
C PRO A 2 -39.37 0.38 22.08
N ASP A 3 -39.87 0.40 23.31
CA ASP A 3 -39.73 1.54 24.23
C ASP A 3 -38.44 1.44 25.07
N SER A 4 -37.59 0.46 24.77
CA SER A 4 -36.37 0.15 25.51
C SER A 4 -35.24 -0.25 24.56
N PHE A 5 -34.07 0.36 24.77
CA PHE A 5 -32.83 0.14 24.04
C PHE A 5 -31.74 -0.35 25.00
N ASP A 6 -30.69 -0.95 24.46
CA ASP A 6 -29.50 -1.29 25.23
C ASP A 6 -28.59 -0.05 25.30
N VAL A 7 -28.40 0.65 24.17
CA VAL A 7 -27.66 1.93 24.10
C VAL A 7 -28.52 2.99 23.38
N ALA A 8 -28.60 4.20 23.93
CA ALA A 8 -29.16 5.35 23.22
C ALA A 8 -28.12 6.46 23.08
N VAL A 9 -27.90 6.89 21.84
CA VAL A 9 -26.96 7.95 21.49
C VAL A 9 -27.71 9.27 21.28
N ILE A 10 -27.27 10.34 21.94
CA ILE A 10 -27.86 11.66 21.84
C ILE A 10 -26.96 12.54 20.96
N GLY A 11 -27.38 12.78 19.72
CA GLY A 11 -26.61 13.49 18.69
C GLY A 11 -26.19 12.58 17.54
N GLY A 12 -26.46 13.02 16.32
CA GLY A 12 -26.20 12.31 15.07
C GLY A 12 -24.93 12.74 14.33
N GLY A 13 -24.01 13.44 14.99
CA GLY A 13 -22.72 13.85 14.44
C GLY A 13 -21.70 12.71 14.30
N PRO A 14 -20.45 12.99 13.86
CA PRO A 14 -19.42 11.98 13.62
C PRO A 14 -19.15 11.04 14.80
N GLY A 15 -19.13 11.55 16.03
CA GLY A 15 -19.02 10.69 17.21
C GLY A 15 -20.27 9.82 17.39
N GLY A 16 -21.45 10.43 17.28
CA GLY A 16 -22.72 9.77 17.58
C GLY A 16 -23.13 8.69 16.58
N TYR A 17 -23.14 8.98 15.26
CA TYR A 17 -23.57 7.96 14.29
C TYR A 17 -22.57 6.81 14.18
N VAL A 18 -21.26 7.06 14.36
CA VAL A 18 -20.23 6.01 14.38
C VAL A 18 -20.41 5.12 15.62
N ALA A 19 -20.59 5.73 16.79
CA ALA A 19 -20.88 5.00 18.02
C ALA A 19 -22.15 4.14 17.89
N ALA A 20 -23.23 4.70 17.34
CA ALA A 20 -24.49 3.98 17.18
C ALA A 20 -24.35 2.76 16.25
N ILE A 21 -23.62 2.90 15.13
CA ILE A 21 -23.33 1.79 14.22
C ILE A 21 -22.48 0.72 14.93
N ARG A 22 -21.40 1.12 15.61
CA ARG A 22 -20.52 0.16 16.30
C ARG A 22 -21.24 -0.58 17.44
N ALA A 23 -22.08 0.11 18.22
CA ALA A 23 -22.91 -0.53 19.25
C ALA A 23 -23.89 -1.56 18.65
N ALA A 24 -24.47 -1.28 17.49
CA ALA A 24 -25.33 -2.24 16.80
C ALA A 24 -24.55 -3.45 16.26
N GLN A 25 -23.33 -3.23 15.74
CA GLN A 25 -22.43 -4.31 15.31
C GLN A 25 -22.02 -5.23 16.47
N LEU A 26 -21.98 -4.72 17.70
CA LEU A 26 -21.75 -5.48 18.93
C LEU A 26 -23.02 -6.18 19.46
N GLY A 27 -24.12 -6.15 18.70
CA GLY A 27 -25.36 -6.84 19.03
C GLY A 27 -26.33 -6.05 19.90
N GLY A 28 -26.03 -4.77 20.21
CA GLY A 28 -26.92 -3.91 20.97
C GLY A 28 -28.15 -3.48 20.17
N ARG A 29 -29.30 -3.35 20.84
CA ARG A 29 -30.46 -2.62 20.29
C ARG A 29 -30.24 -1.13 20.52
N VAL A 30 -30.04 -0.39 19.44
CA VAL A 30 -29.57 1.00 19.51
C VAL A 30 -30.62 1.99 19.02
N ALA A 31 -30.76 3.10 19.75
CA ALA A 31 -31.42 4.30 19.27
C ALA A 31 -30.42 5.44 19.09
N ILE A 32 -30.68 6.32 18.12
CA ILE A 32 -29.98 7.59 17.96
C ILE A 32 -30.99 8.73 17.89
N ALA A 33 -30.84 9.75 18.73
CA ALA A 33 -31.68 10.94 18.74
C ALA A 33 -30.99 12.11 18.05
N GLU A 34 -31.58 12.64 16.99
CA GLU A 34 -31.05 13.77 16.21
C GLU A 34 -32.18 14.73 15.86
N LYS A 35 -31.98 16.03 16.12
CA LYS A 35 -32.97 17.09 15.90
C LYS A 35 -32.85 17.76 14.52
N GLU A 36 -31.67 17.70 13.92
CA GLU A 36 -31.34 18.28 12.61
C GLU A 36 -31.10 17.14 11.60
N ARG A 37 -30.08 17.29 10.73
CA ARG A 37 -29.67 16.30 9.74
C ARG A 37 -28.57 15.40 10.33
N LEU A 38 -28.67 14.10 10.05
CA LEU A 38 -27.62 13.13 10.40
C LEU A 38 -26.28 13.50 9.76
N GLY A 39 -25.19 13.15 10.45
CA GLY A 39 -23.83 13.59 10.13
C GLY A 39 -23.40 14.86 10.87
N GLY A 40 -24.34 15.58 11.50
CA GLY A 40 -24.08 16.72 12.38
C GLY A 40 -23.27 17.84 11.74
N THR A 41 -22.56 18.62 12.57
CA THR A 41 -21.79 19.79 12.08
C THR A 41 -20.82 19.42 10.96
N CYS A 42 -19.99 18.39 11.15
CA CYS A 42 -18.91 18.08 10.20
C CYS A 42 -19.43 17.77 8.80
N LEU A 43 -20.47 16.94 8.70
CA LEU A 43 -21.01 16.55 7.40
C LEU A 43 -21.86 17.64 6.76
N VAL A 44 -22.69 18.31 7.56
CA VAL A 44 -23.77 19.16 7.03
C VAL A 44 -23.33 20.61 6.84
N LYS A 45 -22.49 21.13 7.75
CA LYS A 45 -22.18 22.57 7.84
C LYS A 45 -20.74 22.88 8.28
N GLY A 46 -19.82 21.95 8.06
CA GLY A 46 -18.43 22.05 8.51
C GLY A 46 -17.48 21.44 7.51
N CYS A 47 -16.82 20.36 7.90
CA CYS A 47 -15.76 19.68 7.15
C CYS A 47 -16.07 19.51 5.65
N ILE A 48 -17.18 18.82 5.33
CA ILE A 48 -17.49 18.44 3.94
C ILE A 48 -17.85 19.63 3.05
N PRO A 49 -18.81 20.52 3.43
CA PRO A 49 -19.14 21.65 2.56
C PRO A 49 -17.95 22.60 2.36
N THR A 50 -17.14 22.85 3.40
CA THR A 50 -15.94 23.69 3.28
C THR A 50 -14.92 23.05 2.32
N LYS A 51 -14.63 21.74 2.45
CA LYS A 51 -13.66 21.04 1.59
C LYS A 51 -14.14 20.94 0.14
N ALA A 52 -15.44 20.79 -0.07
CA ALA A 52 -16.03 20.80 -1.42
C ALA A 52 -15.78 22.14 -2.13
N LEU A 53 -15.94 23.27 -1.43
CA LEU A 53 -15.72 24.60 -1.99
C LEU A 53 -14.22 24.94 -2.12
N LEU A 54 -13.38 24.54 -1.15
CA LEU A 54 -11.93 24.69 -1.23
C LEU A 54 -11.38 24.03 -2.49
N GLN A 55 -11.80 22.79 -2.78
CA GLN A 55 -11.38 22.08 -3.99
C GLN A 55 -11.78 22.82 -5.28
N SER A 56 -12.96 23.44 -5.31
CA SER A 56 -13.39 24.27 -6.44
C SER A 56 -12.50 25.52 -6.57
N SER A 57 -12.15 26.16 -5.45
CA SER A 57 -11.27 27.34 -5.43
C SER A 57 -9.83 27.02 -5.84
N GLU A 58 -9.32 25.84 -5.45
CA GLU A 58 -7.99 25.36 -5.83
C GLU A 58 -7.91 25.15 -7.34
N LEU A 59 -8.93 24.50 -7.94
CA LEU A 59 -8.99 24.30 -9.39
C LEU A 59 -9.02 25.64 -10.14
N TYR A 60 -9.83 26.59 -9.66
CA TYR A 60 -9.89 27.93 -10.24
C TYR A 60 -8.54 28.65 -10.15
N SER A 61 -7.87 28.58 -9.00
CA SER A 61 -6.56 29.19 -8.78
C SER A 61 -5.50 28.58 -9.72
N LEU A 62 -5.45 27.25 -9.81
CA LEU A 62 -4.52 26.52 -10.66
C LEU A 62 -4.67 26.91 -12.14
N VAL A 63 -5.90 26.91 -12.65
CA VAL A 63 -6.17 27.26 -14.06
C VAL A 63 -5.89 28.75 -14.31
N SER A 64 -6.39 29.63 -13.44
CA SER A 64 -6.37 31.09 -13.68
C SER A 64 -5.01 31.73 -13.46
N ARG A 65 -4.18 31.18 -12.57
CA ARG A 65 -2.88 31.76 -12.19
C ARG A 65 -1.69 30.99 -12.76
N GLU A 66 -1.76 29.66 -12.73
CA GLU A 66 -0.62 28.80 -13.08
C GLU A 66 -0.78 28.09 -14.43
N GLY A 67 -2.00 28.03 -14.99
CA GLY A 67 -2.34 27.24 -16.18
C GLY A 67 -1.38 27.44 -17.36
N ALA A 68 -0.97 28.68 -17.62
CA ALA A 68 -0.04 29.01 -18.70
C ALA A 68 1.32 28.30 -18.56
N ARG A 69 1.81 28.08 -17.32
CA ARG A 69 3.06 27.33 -17.06
C ARG A 69 2.93 25.85 -17.38
N PHE A 70 1.71 25.31 -17.37
CA PHE A 70 1.38 23.94 -17.78
C PHE A 70 0.99 23.84 -19.26
N GLY A 71 1.08 24.93 -20.02
CA GLY A 71 0.62 24.98 -21.42
C GLY A 71 -0.91 25.01 -21.57
N VAL A 72 -1.65 25.26 -20.48
CA VAL A 72 -3.10 25.43 -20.49
C VAL A 72 -3.40 26.92 -20.61
N ILE A 73 -3.74 27.36 -21.81
CA ILE A 73 -4.17 28.74 -22.07
C ILE A 73 -5.70 28.73 -22.13
N ALA A 74 -6.33 29.30 -21.09
CA ALA A 74 -7.76 29.49 -21.03
C ALA A 74 -8.06 30.98 -20.84
N GLU A 75 -8.74 31.58 -21.82
CA GLU A 75 -9.19 32.96 -21.74
C GLU A 75 -10.57 33.03 -21.06
N ASN A 76 -10.84 34.12 -20.34
CA ASN A 76 -12.15 34.39 -19.69
C ASN A 76 -12.59 33.35 -18.63
N VAL A 77 -11.64 32.78 -17.90
CA VAL A 77 -11.92 31.91 -16.75
C VAL A 77 -12.60 32.73 -15.65
N HIS A 78 -13.75 32.26 -15.16
CA HIS A 78 -14.50 32.88 -14.07
C HIS A 78 -14.96 31.83 -13.07
N PHE A 79 -15.16 32.22 -11.81
CA PHE A 79 -15.66 31.35 -10.77
C PHE A 79 -17.17 31.50 -10.63
N ASP A 80 -17.92 30.47 -11.01
CA ASP A 80 -19.37 30.41 -10.80
C ASP A 80 -19.68 29.92 -9.38
N MET A 81 -20.03 30.87 -8.50
CA MET A 81 -20.37 30.60 -7.11
C MET A 81 -21.66 29.79 -6.98
N GLU A 82 -22.65 30.01 -7.84
CA GLU A 82 -23.92 29.28 -7.81
C GLU A 82 -23.68 27.79 -8.11
N ALA A 83 -22.93 27.50 -9.17
CA ALA A 83 -22.57 26.13 -9.52
C ALA A 83 -21.73 25.45 -8.42
N ALA A 84 -20.78 26.16 -7.81
CA ALA A 84 -19.98 25.64 -6.71
C ALA A 84 -20.85 25.31 -5.48
N GLN A 85 -21.80 26.17 -5.15
CA GLN A 85 -22.74 25.98 -4.04
C GLN A 85 -23.69 24.82 -4.30
N LYS A 86 -24.18 24.67 -5.53
CA LYS A 86 -25.00 23.52 -5.93
C LYS A 86 -24.24 22.21 -5.76
N ARG A 87 -23.01 22.11 -6.28
CA ARG A 87 -22.16 20.92 -6.12
C ARG A 87 -21.92 20.60 -4.64
N ARG A 88 -21.67 21.61 -3.82
CA ARG A 88 -21.51 21.44 -2.36
C ARG A 88 -22.74 20.80 -1.73
N VAL A 89 -23.95 21.29 -2.04
CA VAL A 89 -25.21 20.71 -1.52
C VAL A 89 -25.39 19.27 -1.99
N GLU A 90 -25.11 18.98 -3.25
CA GLU A 90 -25.21 17.62 -3.81
C GLU A 90 -24.30 16.62 -3.07
N VAL A 91 -23.03 17.00 -2.80
CA VAL A 91 -22.08 16.18 -2.05
C VAL A 91 -22.58 15.93 -0.62
N VAL A 92 -23.06 16.96 0.07
CA VAL A 92 -23.60 16.84 1.43
C VAL A 92 -24.82 15.91 1.44
N ASP A 93 -25.78 16.12 0.52
CA ASP A 93 -27.00 15.32 0.44
C ASP A 93 -26.73 13.85 0.15
N GLN A 94 -25.78 13.55 -0.74
CA GLN A 94 -25.37 12.19 -1.04
C GLN A 94 -24.81 11.48 0.20
N LEU A 95 -23.91 12.15 0.93
CA LEU A 95 -23.29 11.55 2.11
C LEU A 95 -24.26 11.42 3.29
N VAL A 96 -25.17 12.39 3.50
CA VAL A 96 -26.23 12.28 4.52
C VAL A 96 -27.11 11.07 4.24
N LYS A 97 -27.53 10.86 2.97
CA LYS A 97 -28.28 9.64 2.57
C LYS A 97 -27.46 8.37 2.82
N GLY A 98 -26.14 8.43 2.64
CA GLY A 98 -25.22 7.34 2.98
C GLY A 98 -25.28 6.98 4.47
N VAL A 99 -25.17 7.97 5.37
CA VAL A 99 -25.28 7.77 6.82
C VAL A 99 -26.66 7.21 7.21
N GLU A 100 -27.74 7.75 6.64
CA GLU A 100 -29.11 7.23 6.85
C GLU A 100 -29.23 5.76 6.43
N SER A 101 -28.64 5.40 5.29
CA SER A 101 -28.64 4.03 4.78
C SER A 101 -27.84 3.08 5.67
N LEU A 102 -26.69 3.52 6.19
CA LEU A 102 -25.85 2.74 7.10
C LEU A 102 -26.55 2.49 8.43
N LEU A 103 -27.18 3.51 9.03
CA LEU A 103 -27.93 3.35 10.28
C LEU A 103 -29.10 2.36 10.10
N LYS A 104 -29.84 2.48 9.00
CA LYS A 104 -30.91 1.55 8.65
C LYS A 104 -30.40 0.12 8.47
N ALA A 105 -29.29 -0.06 7.75
CA ALA A 105 -28.70 -1.37 7.49
C ALA A 105 -28.22 -2.07 8.78
N ASN A 106 -27.79 -1.30 9.78
CA ASN A 106 -27.40 -1.81 11.10
C ASN A 106 -28.57 -1.90 12.09
N GLY A 107 -29.82 -1.64 11.66
CA GLY A 107 -30.99 -1.73 12.52
C GLY A 107 -31.08 -0.66 13.62
N VAL A 108 -30.33 0.44 13.50
CA VAL A 108 -30.36 1.54 14.45
C VAL A 108 -31.67 2.33 14.29
N GLN A 109 -32.39 2.56 15.38
CA GLN A 109 -33.62 3.35 15.36
C GLN A 109 -33.30 4.85 15.45
N VAL A 110 -33.61 5.60 14.40
CA VAL A 110 -33.46 7.06 14.37
C VAL A 110 -34.70 7.73 14.98
N LEU A 111 -34.50 8.44 16.09
CA LEU A 111 -35.52 9.25 16.78
C LEU A 111 -35.30 10.72 16.39
N LYS A 112 -36.20 11.27 15.57
CA LYS A 112 -36.11 12.66 15.13
C LYS A 112 -36.70 13.58 16.21
N GLY A 113 -35.91 14.50 16.72
CA GLY A 113 -36.36 15.50 17.70
C GLY A 113 -35.29 15.89 18.71
N HIS A 114 -35.62 16.86 19.57
CA HIS A 114 -34.71 17.33 20.62
C HIS A 114 -34.74 16.37 21.81
N ALA A 115 -33.58 15.82 22.14
CA ALA A 115 -33.43 14.89 23.25
C ALA A 115 -33.13 15.62 24.58
N ARG A 116 -33.72 15.11 25.66
CA ARG A 116 -33.46 15.53 27.04
C ARG A 116 -33.28 14.31 27.93
N ILE A 117 -32.27 14.31 28.79
CA ILE A 117 -32.05 13.25 29.76
C ILE A 117 -32.98 13.49 30.95
N GLU A 118 -33.77 12.47 31.29
CA GLU A 118 -34.69 12.51 32.44
C GLU A 118 -34.07 11.83 33.66
N LYS A 119 -33.39 10.70 33.42
CA LYS A 119 -32.70 9.85 34.42
C LYS A 119 -31.54 9.12 33.75
N PRO A 120 -30.62 8.48 34.50
CA PRO A 120 -29.52 7.72 33.89
C PRO A 120 -29.97 6.61 32.93
N ASP A 121 -31.17 6.05 33.14
CA ASP A 121 -31.76 4.97 32.33
C ASP A 121 -32.90 5.46 31.40
N ARG A 122 -33.10 6.78 31.26
CA ARG A 122 -34.27 7.35 30.58
C ARG A 122 -34.00 8.70 29.93
N PHE A 123 -34.46 8.85 28.70
CA PHE A 123 -34.42 10.09 27.94
C PHE A 123 -35.75 10.34 27.23
N ALA A 124 -36.05 11.59 26.93
CA ALA A 124 -37.21 11.98 26.15
C ALA A 124 -36.78 12.63 24.83
N VAL A 125 -37.51 12.36 23.75
CA VAL A 125 -37.36 13.03 22.45
C VAL A 125 -38.68 13.73 22.15
N ASP A 126 -38.67 15.06 22.07
CA ASP A 126 -39.86 15.91 21.90
C ASP A 126 -41.04 15.55 22.83
N GLY A 127 -40.71 15.20 24.08
CA GLY A 127 -41.69 14.88 25.13
C GLY A 127 -42.10 13.40 25.21
N GLN A 128 -41.70 12.55 24.26
CA GLN A 128 -41.89 11.10 24.35
C GLN A 128 -40.72 10.44 25.08
N SER A 129 -40.98 9.77 26.20
CA SER A 129 -39.95 9.08 27.00
C SER A 129 -39.61 7.68 26.47
N TYR A 130 -38.33 7.33 26.51
CA TYR A 130 -37.76 6.03 26.15
C TYR A 130 -36.78 5.55 27.24
N LYS A 131 -36.59 4.24 27.37
CA LYS A 131 -35.59 3.64 28.27
C LYS A 131 -34.33 3.22 27.50
N ALA A 132 -33.17 3.33 28.15
CA ALA A 132 -31.92 2.76 27.65
C ALA A 132 -31.10 2.21 28.82
N GLY A 133 -30.31 1.16 28.58
CA GLY A 133 -29.33 0.66 29.56
C GLY A 133 -28.23 1.69 29.81
N ASP A 134 -27.67 2.23 28.72
CA ASP A 134 -26.67 3.29 28.72
C ASP A 134 -27.05 4.44 27.78
N LEU A 135 -26.67 5.66 28.18
CA LEU A 135 -26.83 6.90 27.41
C LEU A 135 -25.46 7.45 27.00
N LEU A 136 -25.29 7.74 25.71
CA LEU A 136 -24.07 8.34 25.16
C LEU A 136 -24.35 9.72 24.60
N ILE A 137 -23.79 10.76 25.22
CA ILE A 137 -23.98 12.16 24.83
C ILE A 137 -22.93 12.54 23.77
N ALA A 138 -23.39 12.88 22.56
CA ALA A 138 -22.57 13.24 21.40
C ALA A 138 -23.11 14.51 20.72
N THR A 139 -23.54 15.50 21.51
CA THR A 139 -24.24 16.71 21.06
C THR A 139 -23.33 17.76 20.41
N GLY A 140 -22.02 17.53 20.42
CA GLY A 140 -21.03 18.34 19.73
C GLY A 140 -20.93 19.76 20.28
N SER A 141 -20.75 20.72 19.37
CA SER A 141 -20.45 22.12 19.68
C SER A 141 -21.21 23.09 18.77
N ARG A 142 -21.14 24.38 19.08
CA ARG A 142 -21.60 25.48 18.25
C ARG A 142 -20.54 26.57 18.11
N ALA A 143 -20.67 27.44 17.12
CA ALA A 143 -19.80 28.60 16.96
C ALA A 143 -19.82 29.47 18.23
N SER A 144 -18.65 29.94 18.65
CA SER A 144 -18.54 30.92 19.75
C SER A 144 -19.01 32.30 19.30
N THR A 145 -19.39 33.12 20.27
CA THR A 145 -19.59 34.56 20.08
C THR A 145 -18.51 35.34 20.85
N ILE A 146 -18.24 36.56 20.42
CA ILE A 146 -17.33 37.48 21.12
C ILE A 146 -18.14 38.58 21.80
N PRO A 147 -17.80 38.95 23.05
CA PRO A 147 -18.54 39.95 23.80
C PRO A 147 -18.09 41.37 23.42
N VAL A 148 -18.25 41.75 22.14
CA VAL A 148 -17.96 43.10 21.64
C VAL A 148 -19.22 43.70 21.00
N PRO A 149 -19.44 45.03 21.11
CA PRO A 149 -20.56 45.68 20.45
C PRO A 149 -20.61 45.41 18.94
N GLY A 150 -21.78 45.03 18.43
CA GLY A 150 -22.04 44.78 17.01
C GLY A 150 -21.55 43.43 16.49
N ALA A 151 -21.09 42.52 17.37
CA ALA A 151 -20.74 41.15 16.98
C ALA A 151 -21.91 40.41 16.30
N GLU A 152 -23.16 40.77 16.62
CA GLU A 152 -24.39 40.24 15.99
C GLU A 152 -24.54 40.62 14.51
N HIS A 153 -23.76 41.59 14.00
CA HIS A 153 -23.74 41.93 12.58
C HIS A 153 -22.84 40.98 11.76
N THR A 154 -21.99 40.20 12.42
CA THR A 154 -21.06 39.27 11.76
C THR A 154 -21.75 37.94 11.42
N ILE A 155 -21.23 37.26 10.39
CA ILE A 155 -21.60 35.88 10.09
C ILE A 155 -20.62 34.92 10.78
N ASP A 156 -21.06 33.68 11.03
CA ASP A 156 -20.20 32.61 11.52
C ASP A 156 -19.95 31.54 10.44
N SER A 157 -19.39 30.39 10.85
CA SER A 157 -19.12 29.26 9.96
C SER A 157 -20.36 28.66 9.32
N ASP A 158 -21.55 28.86 9.91
CA ASP A 158 -22.80 28.38 9.34
C ASP A 158 -23.30 29.43 8.32
N GLY A 159 -23.29 30.71 8.68
CA GLY A 159 -23.75 31.80 7.81
C GLY A 159 -22.92 31.99 6.53
N ILE A 160 -21.61 31.72 6.58
CA ILE A 160 -20.74 31.85 5.40
C ILE A 160 -21.07 30.85 4.29
N LEU A 161 -21.69 29.72 4.63
CA LEU A 161 -22.18 28.77 3.66
C LEU A 161 -23.31 29.36 2.80
N GLU A 162 -24.00 30.40 3.24
CA GLU A 162 -25.14 30.96 2.49
C GLU A 162 -24.74 32.04 1.48
N LEU A 163 -23.46 32.40 1.39
CA LEU A 163 -22.97 33.41 0.44
C LEU A 163 -23.19 32.95 -1.01
N GLN A 164 -23.91 33.78 -1.79
CA GLN A 164 -24.21 33.50 -3.20
C GLN A 164 -23.20 34.13 -4.17
N GLU A 165 -22.36 35.04 -3.67
CA GLU A 165 -21.39 35.78 -4.47
C GLU A 165 -20.02 35.80 -3.77
N VAL A 166 -18.96 35.99 -4.55
CA VAL A 166 -17.60 36.22 -4.03
C VAL A 166 -17.50 37.69 -3.60
N PRO A 167 -17.33 37.99 -2.29
CA PRO A 167 -17.29 39.38 -1.83
C PRO A 167 -15.99 40.07 -2.28
N GLU A 168 -16.04 41.38 -2.53
CA GLU A 168 -14.85 42.16 -2.90
C GLU A 168 -13.82 42.27 -1.76
N ALA A 169 -14.29 42.23 -0.51
CA ALA A 169 -13.45 42.24 0.69
C ALA A 169 -14.09 41.43 1.82
N MET A 170 -13.26 40.86 2.69
CA MET A 170 -13.71 40.09 3.85
C MET A 170 -12.79 40.36 5.04
N ALA A 171 -13.38 40.59 6.21
CA ALA A 171 -12.64 40.55 7.47
C ALA A 171 -12.89 39.20 8.16
N VAL A 172 -11.82 38.56 8.64
CA VAL A 172 -11.89 37.30 9.38
C VAL A 172 -11.41 37.56 10.80
N VAL A 173 -12.31 37.43 11.78
CA VAL A 173 -11.99 37.58 13.21
C VAL A 173 -11.68 36.20 13.78
N GLY A 174 -10.39 35.94 14.03
CA GLY A 174 -9.85 34.65 14.44
C GLY A 174 -9.05 33.97 13.34
N GLY A 175 -7.75 33.76 13.59
CA GLY A 175 -6.79 33.06 12.74
C GLY A 175 -6.60 31.59 13.11
N GLY A 176 -7.66 30.95 13.60
CA GLY A 176 -7.73 29.49 13.77
C GLY A 176 -8.06 28.77 12.46
N VAL A 177 -8.18 27.43 12.52
CA VAL A 177 -8.41 26.56 11.35
C VAL A 177 -9.57 27.04 10.47
N VAL A 178 -10.75 27.25 11.06
CA VAL A 178 -11.96 27.70 10.33
C VAL A 178 -11.74 29.05 9.64
N GLY A 179 -11.14 30.01 10.35
CA GLY A 179 -10.88 31.34 9.79
C GLY A 179 -9.87 31.30 8.65
N MET A 180 -8.81 30.50 8.79
CA MET A 180 -7.79 30.38 7.75
C MET A 180 -8.27 29.62 6.52
N GLU A 181 -9.09 28.56 6.67
CA GLU A 181 -9.66 27.84 5.51
C GLU A 181 -10.57 28.75 4.67
N TRP A 182 -11.52 29.44 5.30
CA TRP A 182 -12.39 30.38 4.60
C TRP A 182 -11.62 31.59 4.05
N GLY A 183 -10.66 32.11 4.82
CA GLY A 183 -9.79 33.18 4.36
C GLY A 183 -8.98 32.80 3.12
N ALA A 184 -8.39 31.60 3.11
CA ALA A 184 -7.61 31.08 1.98
C ALA A 184 -8.49 30.89 0.74
N LEU A 185 -9.67 30.27 0.91
CA LEU A 185 -10.65 30.07 -0.17
C LEU A 185 -10.97 31.40 -0.86
N TYR A 186 -11.41 32.40 -0.09
CA TYR A 186 -11.83 33.67 -0.67
C TYR A 186 -10.65 34.50 -1.22
N ALA A 187 -9.47 34.44 -0.58
CA ALA A 187 -8.26 35.06 -1.13
C ALA A 187 -7.85 34.44 -2.47
N ALA A 188 -7.98 33.11 -2.63
CA ALA A 188 -7.73 32.43 -3.90
C ALA A 188 -8.68 32.90 -5.01
N LEU A 189 -9.95 33.15 -4.67
CA LEU A 189 -10.97 33.71 -5.56
C LEU A 189 -10.82 35.23 -5.83
N GLY A 190 -9.88 35.91 -5.17
CA GLY A 190 -9.57 37.33 -5.39
C GLY A 190 -10.19 38.31 -4.39
N THR A 191 -10.89 37.84 -3.35
CA THR A 191 -11.36 38.68 -2.26
C THR A 191 -10.19 39.30 -1.50
N ARG A 192 -10.27 40.59 -1.15
CA ARG A 192 -9.31 41.22 -0.22
C ARG A 192 -9.60 40.77 1.21
N VAL A 193 -8.87 39.77 1.68
CA VAL A 193 -9.07 39.18 3.02
C VAL A 193 -8.15 39.83 4.05
N THR A 194 -8.71 40.28 5.19
CA THR A 194 -7.94 40.70 6.37
C THR A 194 -8.27 39.82 7.57
N VAL A 195 -7.27 39.10 8.08
CA VAL A 195 -7.37 38.26 9.27
C VAL A 195 -6.91 39.04 10.50
N ILE A 196 -7.72 39.04 11.55
CA ILE A 196 -7.45 39.69 12.83
C ILE A 196 -7.37 38.60 13.90
N GLU A 197 -6.15 38.36 14.41
CA GLU A 197 -5.84 37.33 15.40
C GLU A 197 -5.29 37.98 16.68
N MET A 198 -5.88 37.64 17.82
CA MET A 198 -5.49 38.17 19.13
C MET A 198 -4.16 37.59 19.61
N LEU A 199 -3.83 36.36 19.22
CA LEU A 199 -2.60 35.68 19.58
C LEU A 199 -1.40 36.18 18.74
N PRO A 200 -0.15 35.91 19.19
CA PRO A 200 1.05 36.23 18.42
C PRO A 200 1.16 35.50 17.08
N GLN A 201 0.39 34.42 16.89
CA GLN A 201 0.42 33.59 15.70
C GLN A 201 -0.98 33.12 15.31
N ILE A 202 -1.27 33.15 14.00
CA ILE A 202 -2.33 32.30 13.43
C ILE A 202 -1.94 30.83 13.57
N LEU A 203 -2.93 29.94 13.65
CA LEU A 203 -2.69 28.50 13.76
C LEU A 203 -1.61 28.19 14.83
N PRO A 204 -1.81 28.57 16.10
CA PRO A 204 -0.78 28.53 17.13
C PRO A 204 -0.27 27.12 17.48
N MET A 205 -0.99 26.09 17.03
CA MET A 205 -0.61 24.68 17.16
C MET A 205 0.47 24.23 16.15
N VAL A 206 0.73 25.02 15.11
CA VAL A 206 1.69 24.70 14.04
C VAL A 206 3.01 25.40 14.29
N GLU A 207 4.11 24.73 13.95
CA GLU A 207 5.47 25.24 14.06
C GLU A 207 5.66 26.59 13.35
N SER A 208 6.29 27.54 14.05
CA SER A 208 6.37 28.94 13.63
C SER A 208 7.14 29.15 12.32
N ASP A 209 8.15 28.32 12.06
CA ASP A 209 8.92 28.37 10.81
C ASP A 209 8.10 27.92 9.61
N LEU A 210 7.17 26.97 9.80
CA LEU A 210 6.23 26.54 8.78
C LEU A 210 5.11 27.56 8.55
N ILE A 211 4.57 28.15 9.63
CA ILE A 211 3.60 29.25 9.51
C ILE A 211 4.19 30.48 8.83
N GLY A 212 5.49 30.73 8.98
CA GLY A 212 6.20 31.76 8.22
C GLY A 212 6.09 31.55 6.70
N LEU A 213 6.17 30.31 6.22
CA LEU A 213 5.99 29.96 4.80
C LEU A 213 4.56 30.23 4.35
N TYR A 214 3.58 29.75 5.12
CA TYR A 214 2.16 29.93 4.81
C TYR A 214 1.74 31.42 4.81
N ARG A 215 2.22 32.23 5.76
CA ARG A 215 1.94 33.68 5.78
C ARG A 215 2.39 34.37 4.50
N LYS A 216 3.57 34.00 3.99
CA LYS A 216 4.09 34.56 2.73
C LYS A 216 3.23 34.16 1.54
N HIS A 217 2.77 32.92 1.49
CA HIS A 217 1.82 32.45 0.48
C HIS A 217 0.52 33.26 0.52
N PHE A 218 -0.10 33.35 1.70
CA PHE A 218 -1.36 34.07 1.90
C PHE A 218 -1.26 35.55 1.52
N GLN A 219 -0.12 36.20 1.83
CA GLN A 219 0.18 37.56 1.39
C GLN A 219 0.32 37.68 -0.14
N GLY A 220 0.89 36.67 -0.81
CA GLY A 220 0.96 36.60 -2.27
C GLY A 220 -0.41 36.54 -2.94
N LEU A 221 -1.43 36.01 -2.24
CA LEU A 221 -2.82 36.04 -2.68
C LEU A 221 -3.52 37.40 -2.41
N GLY A 222 -2.83 38.36 -1.78
CA GLY A 222 -3.39 39.66 -1.40
C GLY A 222 -4.01 39.69 0.01
N GLY A 223 -3.83 38.62 0.79
CA GLY A 223 -4.32 38.53 2.16
C GLY A 223 -3.45 39.33 3.16
N VAL A 224 -4.08 39.90 4.17
CA VAL A 224 -3.41 40.62 5.27
C VAL A 224 -3.69 39.91 6.58
N ILE A 225 -2.67 39.79 7.44
CA ILE A 225 -2.80 39.17 8.76
C ILE A 225 -2.28 40.14 9.82
N HIS A 226 -3.16 40.52 10.74
CA HIS A 226 -2.82 41.24 11.97
C HIS A 226 -2.83 40.26 13.13
N THR A 227 -1.67 39.96 13.70
CA THR A 227 -1.53 39.21 14.96
C THR A 227 -1.38 40.16 16.14
N GLN A 228 -1.60 39.66 17.36
CA GLN A 228 -1.66 40.52 18.56
C GLN A 228 -2.66 41.67 18.38
N ALA A 229 -3.76 41.37 17.69
CA ALA A 229 -4.77 42.32 17.27
C ALA A 229 -6.11 41.97 17.95
N ARG A 230 -6.63 42.90 18.76
CA ARG A 230 -7.87 42.72 19.52
C ARG A 230 -8.99 43.53 18.90
N VAL A 231 -10.06 42.87 18.49
CA VAL A 231 -11.31 43.54 18.05
C VAL A 231 -11.97 44.24 19.24
N GLU A 232 -12.38 45.50 19.02
CA GLU A 232 -13.04 46.36 20.00
C GLU A 232 -14.54 46.53 19.72
N SER A 233 -14.92 46.71 18.45
CA SER A 233 -16.32 46.82 18.00
C SER A 233 -16.46 46.47 16.53
N VAL A 234 -17.69 46.13 16.12
CA VAL A 234 -18.09 45.99 14.72
C VAL A 234 -19.26 46.93 14.45
N GLU A 235 -19.10 47.88 13.53
CA GLU A 235 -20.10 48.92 13.27
C GLU A 235 -20.60 48.83 11.84
N LYS A 236 -21.82 49.34 11.58
CA LYS A 236 -22.30 49.51 10.20
C LYS A 236 -21.56 50.68 9.55
N GLY A 237 -20.85 50.40 8.47
CA GLY A 237 -20.09 51.36 7.68
C GLY A 237 -20.74 51.68 6.33
N LYS A 238 -20.08 52.53 5.54
CA LYS A 238 -20.54 52.91 4.19
C LYS A 238 -20.40 51.79 3.16
N GLN A 239 -19.47 50.86 3.39
CA GLN A 239 -19.13 49.74 2.49
C GLN A 239 -19.36 48.37 3.15
N GLY A 240 -20.39 48.28 4.01
CA GLY A 240 -20.70 47.08 4.79
C GLY A 240 -20.44 47.27 6.27
N LEU A 241 -19.52 46.49 6.84
CA LEU A 241 -19.15 46.54 8.26
C LEU A 241 -17.75 47.14 8.44
N ALA A 242 -17.57 47.88 9.52
CA ALA A 242 -16.30 48.43 9.98
C ALA A 242 -15.86 47.69 11.24
N VAL A 243 -14.76 46.94 11.16
CA VAL A 243 -14.17 46.22 12.29
C VAL A 243 -13.08 47.10 12.90
N ASN A 244 -13.32 47.60 14.11
CA ASN A 244 -12.36 48.37 14.87
C ASN A 244 -11.53 47.43 15.74
N PHE A 245 -10.21 47.54 15.68
CA PHE A 245 -9.31 46.70 16.45
C PHE A 245 -8.05 47.46 16.86
N THR A 246 -7.43 47.01 17.95
CA THR A 246 -6.13 47.54 18.40
C THR A 246 -5.04 46.53 18.10
N ALA A 247 -3.98 46.96 17.42
CA ALA A 247 -2.80 46.16 17.09
C ALA A 247 -1.54 46.99 17.32
N GLY A 248 -0.53 46.44 18.02
CA GLY A 248 0.70 47.19 18.32
C GLY A 248 0.50 48.43 19.20
N GLY A 249 -0.62 48.52 19.94
CA GLY A 249 -0.99 49.69 20.73
C GLY A 249 -1.70 50.80 19.94
N GLU A 250 -1.89 50.64 18.63
CA GLU A 250 -2.57 51.60 17.77
C GLU A 250 -3.97 51.09 17.39
N ARG A 251 -4.93 52.02 17.32
CA ARG A 251 -6.27 51.74 16.81
C ARG A 251 -6.26 51.72 15.29
N GLN A 252 -6.80 50.64 14.74
CA GLN A 252 -6.92 50.41 13.31
C GLN A 252 -8.37 50.01 12.98
N GLN A 253 -8.73 50.16 11.71
CA GLN A 253 -10.06 49.82 11.22
C GLN A 253 -9.95 49.13 9.87
N VAL A 254 -10.75 48.08 9.67
CA VAL A 254 -10.94 47.45 8.37
C VAL A 254 -12.41 47.55 7.96
N GLN A 255 -12.68 47.92 6.70
CA GLN A 255 -14.02 47.91 6.13
C GLN A 255 -14.17 46.72 5.18
N ALA A 256 -15.25 45.96 5.36
CA ALA A 256 -15.57 44.83 4.50
C ALA A 256 -17.10 44.60 4.42
N PRO A 257 -17.65 44.21 3.26
CA PRO A 257 -19.04 43.80 3.12
C PRO A 257 -19.38 42.56 3.95
N VAL A 258 -18.39 41.68 4.19
CA VAL A 258 -18.55 40.45 4.97
C VAL A 258 -17.54 40.41 6.10
N VAL A 259 -18.00 40.08 7.31
CA VAL A 259 -17.14 39.82 8.48
C VAL A 259 -17.45 38.42 9.00
N LEU A 260 -16.49 37.51 8.86
CA LEU A 260 -16.55 36.15 9.39
C LEU A 260 -16.00 36.13 10.83
N ARG A 261 -16.84 35.74 11.78
CA ARG A 261 -16.44 35.43 13.16
C ARG A 261 -16.06 33.95 13.26
N ALA A 262 -14.77 33.69 13.39
CA ALA A 262 -14.18 32.35 13.48
C ALA A 262 -13.33 32.19 14.76
N THR A 263 -13.83 32.67 15.90
CA THR A 263 -13.09 32.77 17.18
C THR A 263 -13.06 31.46 17.99
N GLY A 264 -13.51 30.35 17.41
CA GLY A 264 -13.59 29.05 18.07
C GLY A 264 -15.02 28.57 18.29
N ARG A 265 -15.14 27.42 18.96
CA ARG A 265 -16.40 26.71 19.19
C ARG A 265 -16.59 26.41 20.68
N VAL A 266 -17.83 26.27 21.11
CA VAL A 266 -18.20 25.95 22.50
C VAL A 266 -19.08 24.70 22.56
N PRO A 267 -18.91 23.82 23.57
CA PRO A 267 -19.75 22.65 23.78
C PRO A 267 -21.26 22.96 23.75
N TYR A 268 -22.07 22.07 23.16
CA TYR A 268 -23.51 22.22 23.08
C TYR A 268 -24.22 21.35 24.13
N THR A 269 -24.49 21.95 25.29
CA THR A 269 -25.14 21.28 26.45
C THR A 269 -26.54 21.83 26.77
N GLU A 270 -27.03 22.77 25.96
CA GLU A 270 -28.30 23.46 26.18
C GLU A 270 -29.51 22.52 26.08
N GLY A 271 -30.39 22.57 27.09
CA GLY A 271 -31.64 21.81 27.08
C GLY A 271 -31.49 20.29 27.28
N LEU A 272 -30.29 19.78 27.59
CA LEU A 272 -30.05 18.34 27.79
C LEU A 272 -30.50 17.80 29.16
N GLY A 273 -30.75 18.68 30.14
CA GLY A 273 -31.16 18.28 31.49
C GLY A 273 -30.04 17.76 32.39
N LEU A 274 -28.77 18.08 32.09
CA LEU A 274 -27.58 17.56 32.77
C LEU A 274 -27.60 17.76 34.30
N GLU A 275 -27.99 18.95 34.77
CA GLU A 275 -28.07 19.29 36.20
C GLU A 275 -29.04 18.39 36.96
N GLY A 276 -30.20 18.07 36.37
CA GLY A 276 -31.22 17.23 37.00
C GLY A 276 -30.79 15.77 37.19
N VAL A 277 -29.72 15.34 36.52
CA VAL A 277 -29.18 13.97 36.55
C VAL A 277 -27.83 13.92 37.26
N GLY A 278 -27.28 15.07 37.66
CA GLY A 278 -26.01 15.17 38.41
C GLY A 278 -24.75 15.08 37.53
N ILE A 279 -24.85 15.39 36.23
CA ILE A 279 -23.69 15.39 35.32
C ILE A 279 -22.92 16.70 35.46
N GLU A 280 -21.65 16.62 35.86
CA GLU A 280 -20.79 17.79 36.03
C GLU A 280 -20.36 18.40 34.70
N THR A 281 -20.33 19.74 34.65
CA THR A 281 -19.73 20.49 33.55
C THR A 281 -18.69 21.49 34.03
N GLU A 282 -17.73 21.82 33.17
CA GLU A 282 -16.73 22.86 33.41
C GLU A 282 -16.61 23.78 32.20
N LYS A 283 -16.95 25.06 32.34
CA LYS A 283 -17.02 26.00 31.20
C LYS A 283 -17.88 25.47 30.04
N GLY A 284 -18.96 24.75 30.38
CA GLY A 284 -19.89 24.14 29.44
C GLY A 284 -19.51 22.76 28.92
N ARG A 285 -18.28 22.28 29.14
CA ARG A 285 -17.84 20.93 28.72
C ARG A 285 -18.28 19.87 29.72
N ILE A 286 -18.74 18.71 29.27
CA ILE A 286 -19.06 17.58 30.16
C ILE A 286 -17.74 16.97 30.65
N LYS A 287 -17.61 16.76 31.97
CA LYS A 287 -16.44 16.06 32.51
C LYS A 287 -16.57 14.56 32.29
N VAL A 288 -15.50 13.96 31.80
CA VAL A 288 -15.36 12.51 31.63
C VAL A 288 -14.00 12.03 32.14
N ASP A 289 -13.91 10.73 32.44
CA ASP A 289 -12.63 10.05 32.63
C ASP A 289 -11.99 9.66 31.28
N ASP A 290 -10.80 9.05 31.31
CA ASP A 290 -10.06 8.64 30.11
C ASP A 290 -10.77 7.53 29.29
N HIS A 291 -11.82 6.92 29.87
CA HIS A 291 -12.64 5.88 29.25
C HIS A 291 -13.99 6.41 28.76
N MET A 292 -14.18 7.74 28.77
CA MET A 292 -15.38 8.46 28.32
C MET A 292 -16.60 8.36 29.26
N ARG A 293 -16.41 7.92 30.52
CA ARG A 293 -17.47 7.83 31.52
C ARG A 293 -17.71 9.19 32.16
N THR A 294 -18.97 9.56 32.36
CA THR A 294 -19.29 10.69 33.26
C THR A 294 -19.24 10.24 34.72
N GLY A 295 -19.45 11.17 35.66
CA GLY A 295 -19.64 10.85 37.09
C GLY A 295 -20.93 10.08 37.40
N VAL A 296 -21.81 9.87 36.41
CA VAL A 296 -23.09 9.18 36.56
C VAL A 296 -23.03 7.82 35.87
N LYS A 297 -23.25 6.74 36.64
CA LYS A 297 -23.26 5.38 36.11
C LYS A 297 -24.33 5.23 35.02
N GLY A 298 -23.95 4.66 33.88
CA GLY A 298 -24.82 4.48 32.72
C GLY A 298 -24.86 5.69 31.78
N VAL A 299 -24.10 6.75 32.06
CA VAL A 299 -24.05 7.95 31.21
C VAL A 299 -22.61 8.29 30.80
N TRP A 300 -22.43 8.49 29.50
CA TRP A 300 -21.16 8.66 28.80
C TRP A 300 -21.21 9.93 27.95
N ALA A 301 -20.06 10.50 27.60
CA ALA A 301 -20.00 11.65 26.70
C ALA A 301 -18.74 11.64 25.82
N ILE A 302 -18.87 12.08 24.57
CA ILE A 302 -17.81 12.05 23.55
C ILE A 302 -17.86 13.26 22.62
N GLY A 303 -16.77 13.52 21.90
CA GLY A 303 -16.64 14.55 20.90
C GLY A 303 -16.63 15.96 21.48
N ASP A 304 -16.96 16.97 20.68
CA ASP A 304 -16.77 18.36 21.09
C ASP A 304 -17.51 18.77 22.38
N VAL A 305 -18.51 18.00 22.84
CA VAL A 305 -19.23 18.29 24.09
C VAL A 305 -18.35 18.10 25.33
N ILE A 306 -17.29 17.28 25.25
CA ILE A 306 -16.32 17.08 26.34
C ILE A 306 -15.12 18.04 26.26
N GLY A 307 -14.97 18.77 25.15
CA GLY A 307 -13.85 19.68 24.91
C GLY A 307 -12.63 18.97 24.33
N GLY A 308 -11.42 19.41 24.70
CA GLY A 308 -10.18 18.81 24.18
C GLY A 308 -9.96 19.08 22.68
N ILE A 309 -9.65 18.02 21.92
CA ILE A 309 -9.41 18.09 20.47
C ILE A 309 -10.76 17.97 19.75
N MET A 310 -11.33 19.11 19.33
CA MET A 310 -12.62 19.19 18.64
C MET A 310 -12.48 18.86 17.14
N LEU A 311 -12.19 17.60 16.83
CA LEU A 311 -12.05 17.09 15.46
C LEU A 311 -12.97 15.88 15.23
N ALA A 312 -13.48 15.76 14.01
CA ALA A 312 -14.46 14.72 13.67
C ALA A 312 -13.93 13.29 13.86
N HIS A 313 -12.69 13.02 13.43
CA HIS A 313 -12.06 11.71 13.62
C HIS A 313 -11.75 11.41 15.07
N VAL A 314 -11.47 12.42 15.90
CA VAL A 314 -11.33 12.25 17.36
C VAL A 314 -12.67 11.88 17.97
N ALA A 315 -13.75 12.60 17.64
CA ALA A 315 -15.09 12.28 18.13
C ALA A 315 -15.54 10.87 17.72
N SER A 316 -15.24 10.44 16.47
CA SER A 316 -15.53 9.08 16.01
C SER A 316 -14.70 8.03 16.76
N TYR A 317 -13.41 8.30 17.01
CA TYR A 317 -12.53 7.42 17.79
C TYR A 317 -13.01 7.26 19.24
N GLU A 318 -13.34 8.36 19.91
CA GLU A 318 -13.93 8.37 21.25
C GLU A 318 -15.26 7.61 21.28
N GLY A 319 -16.10 7.76 20.25
CA GLY A 319 -17.35 7.04 20.13
C GLY A 319 -17.20 5.53 20.05
N VAL A 320 -16.21 5.05 19.29
CA VAL A 320 -15.87 3.61 19.25
C VAL A 320 -15.38 3.14 20.62
N CYS A 321 -14.45 3.88 21.26
CA CYS A 321 -13.95 3.52 22.58
C CYS A 321 -15.07 3.42 23.63
N ALA A 322 -15.97 4.42 23.65
CA ALA A 322 -17.07 4.46 24.60
C ALA A 322 -18.02 3.27 24.43
N VAL A 323 -18.42 2.94 23.20
CA VAL A 323 -19.40 1.84 22.99
C VAL A 323 -18.80 0.45 23.16
N GLU A 324 -17.50 0.26 22.87
CA GLU A 324 -16.79 -0.98 23.20
C GLU A 324 -16.76 -1.20 24.72
N ASN A 325 -16.55 -0.13 25.50
CA ASN A 325 -16.61 -0.17 26.96
C ASN A 325 -18.03 -0.45 27.48
N ILE A 326 -19.06 0.18 26.88
CA ILE A 326 -20.47 -0.04 27.23
C ILE A 326 -20.88 -1.50 26.98
N CYS A 327 -20.49 -2.07 25.84
CA CYS A 327 -20.91 -3.40 25.42
C CYS A 327 -20.07 -4.53 26.04
N GLY A 328 -19.06 -4.21 26.86
CA GLY A 328 -18.18 -5.20 27.49
C GLY A 328 -17.18 -5.85 26.52
N ASP A 329 -16.90 -5.20 25.38
CA ASP A 329 -15.92 -5.64 24.38
C ASP A 329 -14.48 -5.16 24.73
N GLY A 330 -14.32 -4.48 25.87
CA GLY A 330 -13.03 -4.02 26.40
C GLY A 330 -13.14 -3.03 27.56
N ASP A 331 -11.98 -2.49 27.98
CA ASP A 331 -11.87 -1.32 28.86
C ASP A 331 -10.81 -0.37 28.31
N ARG A 332 -11.16 0.29 27.20
CA ARG A 332 -10.28 1.09 26.37
C ARG A 332 -10.27 2.55 26.81
N ALA A 333 -9.08 3.07 27.08
CA ALA A 333 -8.84 4.50 27.23
C ALA A 333 -8.64 5.16 25.87
N ALA A 334 -9.14 6.39 25.71
CA ALA A 334 -8.91 7.18 24.50
C ALA A 334 -7.47 7.71 24.49
N ASP A 335 -6.70 7.32 23.47
CA ASP A 335 -5.32 7.76 23.28
C ASP A 335 -5.24 8.86 22.22
N TYR A 336 -4.74 10.02 22.62
CA TYR A 336 -4.68 11.24 21.81
C TYR A 336 -3.28 11.57 21.30
N HIS A 337 -2.24 10.85 21.71
CA HIS A 337 -0.86 11.29 21.46
C HIS A 337 -0.50 11.38 19.98
N ALA A 338 -1.17 10.59 19.14
CA ALA A 338 -1.03 10.62 17.68
C ALA A 338 -2.31 11.11 16.98
N ALA A 339 -3.13 11.96 17.61
CA ALA A 339 -4.29 12.55 16.93
C ALA A 339 -3.83 13.53 15.81
N PRO A 340 -4.11 13.24 14.52
CA PRO A 340 -3.67 14.13 13.44
C PRO A 340 -4.53 15.38 13.37
N ASN A 341 -3.92 16.47 12.92
CA ASN A 341 -4.57 17.74 12.65
C ASN A 341 -4.35 18.10 11.18
N CYS A 342 -5.44 18.38 10.47
CA CYS A 342 -5.43 18.75 9.05
C CYS A 342 -6.12 20.10 8.85
N ILE A 343 -5.47 20.99 8.11
CA ILE A 343 -5.94 22.32 7.78
C ILE A 343 -5.84 22.45 6.26
N TYR A 344 -6.99 22.59 5.60
CA TYR A 344 -7.14 22.40 4.17
C TYR A 344 -7.01 23.72 3.40
N THR A 345 -6.06 24.56 3.82
CA THR A 345 -5.68 25.77 3.08
C THR A 345 -4.91 25.40 1.81
N ASP A 346 -4.59 26.40 0.99
CA ASP A 346 -3.58 26.27 -0.07
C ASP A 346 -2.36 27.14 0.32
N PRO A 347 -1.14 26.57 0.43
CA PRO A 347 -0.87 25.13 0.54
C PRO A 347 -1.51 24.52 1.80
N GLU A 348 -1.71 23.21 1.78
CA GLU A 348 -2.28 22.47 2.91
C GLU A 348 -1.31 22.44 4.09
N ILE A 349 -1.84 22.25 5.30
CA ILE A 349 -1.05 22.15 6.54
C ILE A 349 -1.53 20.92 7.33
N ALA A 350 -0.60 20.09 7.79
CA ALA A 350 -0.93 18.94 8.60
C ALA A 350 0.14 18.68 9.67
N HIS A 351 -0.28 18.22 10.85
CA HIS A 351 0.67 17.81 11.90
C HIS A 351 0.11 16.73 12.82
N VAL A 352 1.00 15.98 13.45
CA VAL A 352 0.70 14.94 14.43
C VAL A 352 1.83 14.83 15.45
N GLY A 353 1.51 14.50 16.69
CA GLY A 353 2.49 14.42 17.78
C GLY A 353 3.07 15.78 18.19
N LEU A 354 4.26 15.75 18.81
CA LEU A 354 4.90 16.93 19.40
C LEU A 354 5.58 17.83 18.37
N GLY A 355 5.44 19.14 18.55
CA GLY A 355 6.28 20.15 17.88
C GLY A 355 7.66 20.28 18.50
N GLU A 356 8.59 20.98 17.83
CA GLU A 356 9.94 21.19 18.35
C GLU A 356 9.90 22.02 19.63
N LYS A 357 9.12 23.11 19.63
CA LYS A 357 8.99 23.99 20.79
C LYS A 357 8.41 23.23 21.98
N GLU A 358 7.35 22.48 21.76
CA GLU A 358 6.66 21.71 22.78
C GLU A 358 7.57 20.61 23.36
N ALA A 359 8.29 19.88 22.52
CA ALA A 359 9.22 18.85 22.99
C ALA A 359 10.35 19.44 23.85
N ARG A 360 10.88 20.61 23.49
CA ARG A 360 11.88 21.33 24.30
C ARG A 360 11.31 21.84 25.62
N GLU A 361 10.09 22.38 25.62
CA GLU A 361 9.39 22.82 26.85
C GLU A 361 9.13 21.66 27.81
N ARG A 362 8.95 20.45 27.29
CA ARG A 362 8.85 19.20 28.07
C ARG A 362 10.21 18.65 28.53
N GLY A 363 11.32 19.31 28.23
CA GLY A 363 12.66 18.91 28.64
C GLY A 363 13.23 17.70 27.86
N LEU A 364 12.70 17.40 26.67
CA LEU A 364 13.18 16.30 25.84
C LEU A 364 14.42 16.73 25.03
N GLU A 365 15.39 15.83 24.94
CA GLU A 365 16.48 15.96 23.96
C GLU A 365 15.98 15.48 22.61
N ILE A 366 16.07 16.35 21.60
CA ILE A 366 15.47 16.10 20.29
C ILE A 366 16.45 16.30 19.14
N LYS A 367 16.23 15.55 18.07
CA LYS A 367 16.76 15.80 16.74
C LYS A 367 15.62 16.23 15.81
N VAL A 368 15.96 17.10 14.86
CA VAL A 368 14.99 17.70 13.94
C VAL A 368 15.52 17.58 12.53
N GLY A 369 14.71 17.00 11.67
CA GLY A 369 14.97 16.91 10.25
C GLY A 369 13.94 17.69 9.46
N ARG A 370 14.37 18.27 8.34
CA ARG A 370 13.51 19.10 7.50
C ARG A 370 13.84 18.91 6.03
N PHE A 371 12.81 18.70 5.22
CA PHE A 371 12.93 18.59 3.78
C PHE A 371 11.98 19.58 3.07
N PRO A 372 12.48 20.47 2.20
CA PRO A 372 11.64 21.42 1.48
C PRO A 372 10.97 20.77 0.26
N PHE A 373 9.69 21.09 0.01
CA PHE A 373 9.01 20.61 -1.21
C PHE A 373 9.64 21.15 -2.51
N ALA A 374 10.39 22.24 -2.43
CA ALA A 374 11.23 22.72 -3.53
C ALA A 374 12.34 21.75 -3.96
N ALA A 375 12.64 20.71 -3.16
CA ALA A 375 13.55 19.63 -3.53
C ALA A 375 12.80 18.33 -3.91
N SER A 376 11.48 18.29 -3.82
CA SER A 376 10.67 17.13 -4.22
C SER A 376 10.39 17.17 -5.71
N GLY A 377 10.85 16.14 -6.44
CA GLY A 377 10.52 15.98 -7.86
C GLY A 377 9.01 15.95 -8.10
N ARG A 378 8.24 15.26 -7.24
CA ARG A 378 6.78 15.22 -7.36
C ARG A 378 6.16 16.60 -7.18
N ALA A 379 6.56 17.36 -6.17
CA ALA A 379 6.05 18.71 -5.96
C ALA A 379 6.35 19.65 -7.14
N MET A 380 7.52 19.51 -7.77
CA MET A 380 7.86 20.23 -9.01
C MET A 380 6.91 19.88 -10.16
N THR A 381 6.60 18.60 -10.36
CA THR A 381 5.66 18.18 -11.42
C THR A 381 4.23 18.66 -11.18
N LEU A 382 3.85 18.93 -9.93
CA LEU A 382 2.57 19.54 -9.55
C LEU A 382 2.59 21.08 -9.68
N GLY A 383 3.75 21.69 -9.91
CA GLY A 383 3.93 23.15 -9.86
C GLY A 383 3.73 23.77 -8.47
N GLN A 384 3.66 22.94 -7.42
CA GLN A 384 3.35 23.34 -6.05
C GLN A 384 4.54 23.03 -5.14
N THR A 385 5.57 23.85 -5.21
CA THR A 385 6.85 23.63 -4.50
C THR A 385 6.97 24.34 -3.16
N GLU A 386 5.93 25.07 -2.74
CA GLU A 386 5.94 25.81 -1.48
C GLU A 386 5.75 24.89 -0.28
N GLY A 387 6.49 25.17 0.80
CA GLY A 387 6.38 24.42 2.05
C GLY A 387 7.53 23.46 2.34
N ALA A 388 7.37 22.66 3.39
CA ALA A 388 8.34 21.68 3.86
C ALA A 388 7.69 20.63 4.77
N VAL A 389 8.34 19.47 4.89
CA VAL A 389 8.10 18.46 5.92
C VAL A 389 9.15 18.61 7.02
N LYS A 390 8.73 18.55 8.29
CA LYS A 390 9.57 18.62 9.49
C LYS A 390 9.28 17.43 10.39
N VAL A 391 10.31 16.66 10.72
CA VAL A 391 10.25 15.52 11.64
C VAL A 391 10.97 15.89 12.94
N VAL A 392 10.32 15.61 14.07
CA VAL A 392 10.87 15.76 15.43
C VAL A 392 11.01 14.38 16.04
N ALA A 393 12.22 13.99 16.44
CA ALA A 393 12.48 12.69 17.06
C ALA A 393 13.30 12.84 18.35
N ASP A 394 13.16 11.87 19.26
CA ASP A 394 13.98 11.77 20.47
C ASP A 394 15.44 11.52 20.08
N ALA A 395 16.36 12.28 20.65
CA ALA A 395 17.78 12.17 20.32
C ALA A 395 18.45 10.93 20.93
N ARG A 396 17.81 10.27 21.91
CA ARG A 396 18.39 9.15 22.67
C ARG A 396 18.17 7.81 22.00
N ASP A 397 16.99 7.61 21.41
CA ASP A 397 16.58 6.31 20.86
C ASP A 397 15.95 6.37 19.47
N ASP A 398 15.91 7.56 18.87
CA ASP A 398 15.44 7.87 17.53
C ASP A 398 13.93 7.75 17.31
N THR A 399 13.13 7.62 18.38
CA THR A 399 11.67 7.56 18.31
C THR A 399 11.09 8.84 17.72
N ILE A 400 10.21 8.71 16.72
CA ILE A 400 9.50 9.85 16.11
C ILE A 400 8.47 10.37 17.13
N LEU A 401 8.65 11.62 17.54
CA LEU A 401 7.80 12.30 18.51
C LEU A 401 6.68 13.09 17.83
N GLY A 402 6.92 13.57 16.62
CA GLY A 402 5.95 14.32 15.84
C GLY A 402 6.42 14.71 14.46
N VAL A 403 5.47 15.03 13.60
CA VAL A 403 5.69 15.45 12.22
C VAL A 403 4.80 16.63 11.91
N HIS A 404 5.36 17.67 11.29
CA HIS A 404 4.69 18.92 10.93
C HIS A 404 4.97 19.24 9.48
N MET A 405 3.94 19.58 8.72
CA MET A 405 4.00 19.72 7.27
C MET A 405 3.19 20.93 6.78
N VAL A 406 3.76 21.65 5.82
CA VAL A 406 3.04 22.62 4.98
C VAL A 406 3.41 22.28 3.55
N GLY A 407 2.46 22.12 2.64
CA GLY A 407 2.73 21.80 1.24
C GLY A 407 1.56 21.16 0.51
N PRO A 408 1.75 20.72 -0.74
CA PRO A 408 0.69 20.08 -1.51
C PRO A 408 0.30 18.74 -0.88
N ARG A 409 -1.01 18.47 -0.77
CA ARG A 409 -1.58 17.18 -0.34
C ARG A 409 -1.00 16.60 0.96
N VAL A 410 -0.50 17.45 1.86
CA VAL A 410 0.06 16.97 3.13
C VAL A 410 -1.01 16.42 4.07
N THR A 411 -2.28 16.73 3.84
CA THR A 411 -3.41 16.12 4.56
C THR A 411 -3.65 14.66 4.19
N ASP A 412 -3.09 14.17 3.09
CA ASP A 412 -3.06 12.74 2.74
C ASP A 412 -1.77 12.07 3.26
N VAL A 413 -0.63 12.76 3.18
CA VAL A 413 0.68 12.26 3.66
C VAL A 413 0.69 12.04 5.18
N ILE A 414 -0.11 12.80 5.93
CA ILE A 414 -0.20 12.71 7.40
C ILE A 414 -0.59 11.34 7.93
N ALA A 415 -1.25 10.48 7.12
CA ALA A 415 -1.64 9.14 7.54
C ALA A 415 -0.42 8.28 7.92
N GLU A 416 0.65 8.33 7.13
CA GLU A 416 1.90 7.62 7.41
C GLU A 416 2.58 8.17 8.68
N ALA A 417 2.68 9.49 8.79
CA ALA A 417 3.23 10.14 9.99
C ALA A 417 2.43 9.80 11.26
N THR A 418 1.10 9.70 11.14
CA THR A 418 0.20 9.32 12.24
C THR A 418 0.48 7.90 12.69
N LEU A 419 0.61 6.97 11.74
CA LEU A 419 1.00 5.59 12.04
C LEU A 419 2.37 5.54 12.73
N ALA A 420 3.34 6.29 12.22
CA ALA A 420 4.69 6.33 12.80
C ALA A 420 4.70 6.83 14.25
N VAL A 421 3.99 7.92 14.55
CA VAL A 421 3.88 8.44 15.93
C VAL A 421 3.11 7.47 16.82
N GLN A 422 1.96 6.95 16.36
CA GLN A 422 1.10 6.05 17.12
C GLN A 422 1.83 4.75 17.53
N GLN A 423 2.65 4.21 16.63
CA GLN A 423 3.42 2.99 16.87
C GLN A 423 4.80 3.26 17.48
N ARG A 424 5.14 4.53 17.76
CA ARG A 424 6.44 4.95 18.29
C ARG A 424 7.60 4.43 17.42
N LEU A 425 7.41 4.47 16.10
CA LEU A 425 8.44 4.10 15.15
C LEU A 425 9.64 5.03 15.28
N LYS A 426 10.80 4.51 14.92
CA LYS A 426 12.07 5.24 14.89
C LYS A 426 12.33 5.83 13.51
N LEU A 427 13.24 6.79 13.42
CA LEU A 427 13.68 7.33 12.12
C LEU A 427 14.16 6.23 11.16
N HIS A 428 14.82 5.19 11.69
CA HIS A 428 15.30 4.06 10.91
C HIS A 428 14.17 3.24 10.25
N ASP A 429 12.98 3.19 10.86
CA ASP A 429 11.85 2.45 10.28
C ASP A 429 11.34 3.16 9.00
N LEU A 430 11.42 4.49 8.96
CA LEU A 430 11.17 5.25 7.73
C LEU A 430 12.29 5.05 6.71
N ASP A 431 13.57 5.01 7.11
CA ASP A 431 14.74 4.71 6.25
C ASP A 431 14.59 3.34 5.54
N LEU A 432 14.12 2.32 6.27
CA LEU A 432 13.88 0.99 5.72
C LEU A 432 12.62 0.88 4.85
N THR A 433 11.73 1.88 4.90
CA THR A 433 10.47 1.87 4.15
C THR A 433 10.73 2.36 2.72
N MET A 434 10.47 1.50 1.74
CA MET A 434 10.55 1.86 0.33
C MET A 434 9.40 2.79 -0.07
N HIS A 435 9.65 4.10 -0.04
CA HIS A 435 8.70 5.10 -0.50
C HIS A 435 8.66 5.10 -2.04
N ALA A 436 7.47 5.07 -2.63
CA ALA A 436 7.31 5.09 -4.08
C ALA A 436 7.85 6.40 -4.69
N HIS A 437 8.51 6.31 -5.84
CA HIS A 437 9.06 7.46 -6.56
C HIS A 437 8.42 7.63 -7.96
N PRO A 438 8.03 8.85 -8.38
CA PRO A 438 8.02 10.10 -7.61
C PRO A 438 6.70 10.28 -6.83
N THR A 439 6.76 10.49 -5.52
CA THR A 439 5.60 10.82 -4.67
C THR A 439 5.90 11.95 -3.67
N LEU A 440 4.86 12.51 -3.06
CA LEU A 440 5.02 13.51 -2.00
C LEU A 440 5.48 12.87 -0.69
N ALA A 441 5.12 11.60 -0.46
CA ALA A 441 5.48 10.83 0.74
C ALA A 441 7.00 10.67 0.90
N GLU A 442 7.78 10.62 -0.19
CA GLU A 442 9.24 10.65 -0.13
C GLU A 442 9.81 11.85 0.65
N SER A 443 9.06 12.95 0.74
CA SER A 443 9.46 14.12 1.54
C SER A 443 9.49 13.82 3.04
N LEU A 444 8.70 12.85 3.52
CA LEU A 444 8.72 12.38 4.90
C LEU A 444 9.98 11.56 5.18
N LEU A 445 10.32 10.62 4.28
CA LEU A 445 11.59 9.89 4.32
C LEU A 445 12.79 10.84 4.35
N GLU A 446 12.86 11.78 3.42
CA GLU A 446 13.98 12.72 3.35
C GLU A 446 14.06 13.62 4.60
N ALA A 447 12.92 14.03 5.16
CA ALA A 447 12.91 14.76 6.42
C ALA A 447 13.40 13.90 7.59
N ALA A 448 13.05 12.60 7.62
CA ALA A 448 13.58 11.66 8.62
C ALA A 448 15.10 11.49 8.47
N LEU A 449 15.60 11.23 7.26
CA LEU A 449 17.04 11.13 6.97
C LEU A 449 17.79 12.43 7.31
N ALA A 450 17.17 13.59 7.07
CA ALA A 450 17.74 14.88 7.40
C ALA A 450 17.96 15.07 8.91
N ALA A 451 17.14 14.45 9.76
CA ALA A 451 17.33 14.51 11.21
C ALA A 451 18.63 13.81 11.66
N ASP A 452 19.11 12.84 10.88
CA ASP A 452 20.41 12.17 11.07
C ASP A 452 21.54 12.74 10.20
N GLY A 453 21.27 13.80 9.44
CA GLY A 453 22.25 14.39 8.53
C GLY A 453 22.61 13.46 7.35
N ARG A 454 21.67 12.60 6.94
CA ARG A 454 21.83 11.59 5.88
C ARG A 454 20.86 11.78 4.70
N ALA A 455 20.17 12.91 4.61
CA ALA A 455 19.27 13.18 3.48
C ALA A 455 20.01 13.11 2.15
N ILE A 456 19.36 12.57 1.12
CA ILE A 456 19.99 12.32 -0.19
C ILE A 456 19.74 13.52 -1.12
N HIS A 457 18.51 14.03 -1.13
CA HIS A 457 18.07 15.05 -2.08
C HIS A 457 18.11 16.49 -1.51
N THR A 458 18.76 16.70 -0.37
CA THR A 458 19.02 18.04 0.19
C THR A 458 20.38 18.10 0.88
N GLN A 459 20.91 19.31 1.05
CA GLN A 459 22.16 19.50 1.78
C GLN A 459 21.97 19.21 3.27
N ASN A 460 22.75 18.28 3.80
CA ASN A 460 22.82 18.05 5.23
C ASN A 460 23.61 19.16 5.93
N ARG A 461 23.11 19.63 7.08
CA ARG A 461 23.88 20.56 7.92
C ARG A 461 25.14 19.83 8.41
N LYS A 462 26.32 20.42 8.19
CA LYS A 462 27.59 19.88 8.69
C LYS A 462 27.49 19.69 10.21
N ARG A 463 27.65 18.45 10.70
CA ARG A 463 27.87 18.18 12.12
C ARG A 463 29.05 19.05 12.59
N GLN A 464 28.85 19.87 13.62
CA GLN A 464 29.99 20.37 14.39
C GLN A 464 30.64 19.11 14.99
N ALA A 465 31.83 18.77 14.50
CA ALA A 465 32.52 17.57 14.91
C ALA A 465 32.80 17.63 16.41
N ALA A 466 32.26 16.65 17.16
CA ALA A 466 32.76 16.36 18.48
C ALA A 466 34.23 15.96 18.36
N VAL A 467 35.08 16.56 19.18
CA VAL A 467 36.52 16.30 19.23
C VAL A 467 36.75 14.81 19.54
N PRO A 468 37.41 14.03 18.66
CA PRO A 468 37.76 12.66 18.98
C PRO A 468 38.94 12.64 19.95
N ALA A 469 38.82 11.86 21.02
CA ALA A 469 39.96 11.48 21.84
C ALA A 469 40.96 10.70 20.99
N ALA A 470 42.23 11.07 21.12
CA ALA A 470 43.34 10.60 20.31
C ALA A 470 43.61 9.10 20.49
N GLU A 471 43.90 8.41 19.38
CA GLU A 471 45.05 7.52 19.33
C GLU A 471 45.57 7.29 17.89
N ALA A 472 46.86 6.97 17.83
CA ALA A 472 47.85 7.29 16.80
C ALA A 472 47.67 6.67 15.40
N ALA A 473 48.04 7.47 14.39
CA ALA A 473 48.37 7.05 13.03
C ALA A 473 49.74 6.35 12.94
N PRO A 474 50.07 5.75 11.77
CA PRO A 474 51.28 6.22 11.10
C PRO A 474 51.09 6.52 9.60
N GLN A 475 51.42 7.78 9.31
CA GLN A 475 52.13 8.39 8.17
C GLN A 475 52.05 7.83 6.73
N ALA A 476 51.83 8.81 5.85
CA ALA A 476 51.68 8.76 4.40
C ALA A 476 52.98 8.59 3.59
N SER A 477 52.82 8.15 2.35
CA SER A 477 53.72 8.50 1.24
C SER A 477 52.94 8.86 -0.02
N LYS A 478 53.47 9.85 -0.74
CA LYS A 478 52.91 10.61 -1.86
C LYS A 478 52.89 9.87 -3.21
N GLU A 479 51.94 10.29 -4.05
CA GLU A 479 51.96 10.45 -5.52
C GLU A 479 52.31 9.25 -6.43
N SER A 480 51.39 8.87 -7.32
CA SER A 480 51.44 9.26 -8.74
C SER A 480 50.33 8.57 -9.55
N SER A 481 49.82 9.29 -10.54
CA SER A 481 48.89 8.80 -11.56
C SER A 481 49.56 7.76 -12.45
N VAL A 482 49.04 6.52 -12.42
CA VAL A 482 49.31 5.53 -13.48
C VAL A 482 48.01 4.77 -13.75
N ALA A 483 47.50 4.91 -14.97
CA ALA A 483 46.49 4.02 -15.52
C ALA A 483 47.03 2.58 -15.44
N ARG A 484 46.39 1.72 -14.64
CA ARG A 484 46.67 0.28 -14.60
C ARG A 484 45.46 -0.46 -15.15
N SER A 485 45.66 -1.05 -16.32
CA SER A 485 44.93 -2.22 -16.78
C SER A 485 45.00 -3.30 -15.71
N VAL A 486 43.88 -3.54 -15.01
CA VAL A 486 43.73 -4.68 -14.12
C VAL A 486 43.24 -5.83 -14.99
N GLU A 487 44.10 -6.83 -15.20
CA GLU A 487 43.63 -8.17 -15.55
C GLU A 487 42.74 -8.64 -14.39
N GLU A 488 41.42 -8.60 -14.61
CA GLU A 488 40.44 -9.14 -13.68
C GLU A 488 40.55 -10.66 -13.67
N LYS A 489 41.05 -11.23 -12.57
CA LYS A 489 40.74 -12.61 -12.22
C LYS A 489 39.26 -12.68 -11.80
N PRO A 490 38.49 -13.68 -12.26
CA PRO A 490 37.13 -13.91 -11.78
C PRO A 490 37.12 -13.99 -10.25
N LEU A 491 36.14 -13.35 -9.61
CA LEU A 491 35.91 -13.53 -8.18
C LEU A 491 35.65 -15.01 -7.89
N ASP A 492 36.39 -15.58 -6.93
CA ASP A 492 36.05 -16.89 -6.36
C ASP A 492 34.70 -16.76 -5.62
N THR A 493 33.69 -17.46 -6.11
CA THR A 493 32.31 -17.35 -5.59
C THR A 493 32.03 -18.30 -4.44
N GLY A 494 32.93 -19.26 -4.15
CA GLY A 494 32.70 -20.30 -3.14
C GLY A 494 31.53 -21.24 -3.46
N LEU A 495 30.90 -21.14 -4.64
CA LEU A 495 29.81 -22.02 -5.06
C LEU A 495 30.38 -23.34 -5.57
N PRO A 496 29.74 -24.49 -5.27
CA PRO A 496 30.16 -25.76 -5.83
C PRO A 496 30.10 -25.72 -7.36
N GLU A 497 31.05 -26.41 -8.02
CA GLU A 497 30.98 -26.60 -9.47
C GLU A 497 29.68 -27.33 -9.82
N PRO A 498 28.94 -26.86 -10.85
CA PRO A 498 27.69 -27.50 -11.23
C PRO A 498 27.95 -28.91 -11.75
N GLU A 499 27.11 -29.85 -11.33
CA GLU A 499 27.15 -31.20 -11.90
C GLU A 499 26.78 -31.13 -13.40
N PRO A 500 27.55 -31.79 -14.28
CA PRO A 500 27.20 -31.84 -15.69
C PRO A 500 25.84 -32.55 -15.86
N PRO A 501 25.03 -32.15 -16.85
CA PRO A 501 23.81 -32.88 -17.17
C PRO A 501 24.18 -34.34 -17.48
N ALA A 502 23.31 -35.28 -17.10
CA ALA A 502 23.59 -36.72 -17.22
C ALA A 502 24.05 -37.13 -18.63
N GLU A 503 23.49 -36.51 -19.68
CA GLU A 503 23.93 -36.62 -21.07
C GLU A 503 23.65 -35.30 -21.84
N GLU A 504 24.61 -34.80 -22.63
CA GLU A 504 24.44 -33.59 -23.46
C GLU A 504 23.53 -33.86 -24.68
N LEU A 505 22.66 -32.88 -24.99
CA LEU A 505 21.78 -32.93 -26.15
C LEU A 505 22.57 -32.76 -27.46
N ASP A 506 22.47 -33.73 -28.37
CA ASP A 506 23.02 -33.61 -29.73
C ASP A 506 21.91 -33.15 -30.70
N LEU A 507 21.90 -31.85 -31.02
CA LEU A 507 20.95 -31.26 -31.98
C LEU A 507 20.99 -31.94 -33.36
N GLY A 508 22.15 -32.49 -33.77
CA GLY A 508 22.30 -33.23 -35.02
C GLY A 508 21.53 -34.56 -35.04
N ARG A 509 21.15 -35.08 -33.86
CA ARG A 509 20.41 -36.33 -33.68
C ARG A 509 18.90 -36.15 -33.47
N LEU A 510 18.37 -34.93 -33.56
CA LEU A 510 16.93 -34.68 -33.40
C LEU A 510 16.09 -35.05 -34.64
N GLN A 511 16.74 -35.36 -35.76
CA GLN A 511 16.04 -35.76 -36.98
C GLN A 511 15.43 -37.16 -36.84
N MET A 512 14.19 -37.34 -37.31
CA MET A 512 13.47 -38.63 -37.37
C MET A 512 14.12 -39.62 -38.35
N LYS A 513 15.29 -40.12 -37.99
CA LYS A 513 16.11 -41.06 -38.77
C LYS A 513 16.52 -42.23 -37.90
N LYS A 514 16.54 -43.44 -38.46
CA LYS A 514 16.86 -44.69 -37.72
C LYS A 514 18.21 -44.65 -37.00
N GLN A 515 19.21 -43.94 -37.55
CA GLN A 515 20.53 -43.77 -36.93
C GLN A 515 20.49 -42.97 -35.61
N ASN A 516 19.43 -42.20 -35.39
CA ASN A 516 19.22 -41.39 -34.19
C ASN A 516 18.27 -42.07 -33.18
N ARG A 517 17.93 -43.34 -33.42
CA ARG A 517 16.90 -44.06 -32.66
C ARG A 517 17.09 -43.99 -31.16
N ASP A 518 18.32 -44.22 -30.68
CA ASP A 518 18.56 -44.32 -29.25
C ASP A 518 18.36 -42.97 -28.54
N GLU A 519 18.76 -41.87 -29.18
CA GLU A 519 18.52 -40.51 -28.67
C GLU A 519 17.03 -40.17 -28.66
N LEU A 520 16.31 -40.49 -29.74
CA LEU A 520 14.87 -40.25 -29.82
C LEU A 520 14.08 -41.09 -28.80
N LEU A 521 14.48 -42.34 -28.57
CA LEU A 521 13.89 -43.19 -27.54
C LEU A 521 14.22 -42.71 -26.11
N ARG A 522 15.41 -42.15 -25.90
CA ARG A 522 15.79 -41.53 -24.63
C ARG A 522 14.91 -40.33 -24.30
N LEU A 523 14.65 -39.45 -25.28
CA LEU A 523 13.74 -38.31 -25.13
C LEU A 523 12.31 -38.77 -24.82
N TYR A 524 11.81 -39.78 -25.53
CA TYR A 524 10.50 -40.38 -25.24
C TYR A 524 10.43 -40.97 -23.83
N ARG A 525 11.45 -41.73 -23.43
CA ARG A 525 11.56 -42.29 -22.07
C ARG A 525 11.49 -41.20 -21.01
N LEU A 526 12.19 -40.08 -21.20
CA LEU A 526 12.20 -38.98 -20.23
C LEU A 526 10.83 -38.31 -20.10
N MET A 527 10.16 -38.03 -21.22
CA MET A 527 8.78 -37.51 -21.20
C MET A 527 7.83 -38.48 -20.50
N LEU A 528 7.96 -39.78 -20.78
CA LEU A 528 7.13 -40.81 -20.17
C LEU A 528 7.41 -40.96 -18.67
N LEU A 529 8.67 -40.87 -18.24
CA LEU A 529 9.05 -40.87 -16.83
C LEU A 529 8.40 -39.71 -16.09
N ILE A 530 8.45 -38.49 -16.64
CA ILE A 530 7.79 -37.32 -16.05
C ILE A 530 6.28 -37.54 -15.96
N ARG A 531 5.63 -38.02 -17.04
CA ARG A 531 4.19 -38.33 -17.05
C ARG A 531 3.83 -39.33 -15.94
N ARG A 532 4.52 -40.46 -15.85
CA ARG A 532 4.24 -41.51 -14.86
C ARG A 532 4.58 -41.08 -13.44
N PHE A 533 5.62 -40.28 -13.27
CA PHE A 533 5.97 -39.65 -12.00
C PHE A 533 4.83 -38.75 -11.51
N GLU A 534 4.32 -37.86 -12.35
CA GLU A 534 3.26 -36.90 -11.99
C GLU A 534 1.91 -37.59 -11.73
N GLU A 535 1.56 -38.62 -12.51
CA GLU A 535 0.37 -39.46 -12.25
C GLU A 535 0.48 -40.18 -10.90
N ARG A 536 1.69 -40.60 -10.55
CA ARG A 536 1.95 -41.20 -9.23
C ARG A 536 1.89 -40.15 -8.13
N ALA A 537 2.47 -38.96 -8.31
CA ALA A 537 2.35 -37.85 -7.36
C ALA A 537 0.88 -37.51 -7.09
N GLN A 538 0.03 -37.45 -8.11
CA GLN A 538 -1.43 -37.29 -7.95
C GLN A 538 -2.05 -38.37 -7.06
N THR A 539 -1.68 -39.63 -7.29
CA THR A 539 -2.18 -40.78 -6.51
C THR A 539 -1.74 -40.68 -5.05
N GLU A 540 -0.47 -40.38 -4.79
CA GLU A 540 0.08 -40.31 -3.44
C GLU A 540 -0.38 -39.05 -2.68
N TYR A 541 -0.65 -37.95 -3.38
CA TYR A 541 -1.35 -36.79 -2.83
C TYR A 541 -2.75 -37.16 -2.33
N THR A 542 -3.50 -37.92 -3.12
CA THR A 542 -4.85 -38.39 -2.73
C THR A 542 -4.79 -39.35 -1.52
N ARG A 543 -3.66 -40.03 -1.33
CA ARG A 543 -3.36 -40.85 -0.14
C ARG A 543 -2.82 -40.04 1.05
N ALA A 544 -2.84 -38.70 0.95
CA ALA A 544 -2.36 -37.77 1.96
C ALA A 544 -0.87 -37.95 2.34
N LYS A 545 -0.05 -38.46 1.41
CA LYS A 545 1.41 -38.56 1.61
C LYS A 545 2.16 -37.28 1.23
N ILE A 546 1.57 -36.45 0.38
CA ILE A 546 2.14 -35.17 -0.06
C ILE A 546 1.42 -34.05 0.69
N GLY A 547 2.17 -33.22 1.41
CA GLY A 547 1.66 -32.07 2.14
C GLY A 547 1.56 -30.82 1.26
N GLY A 548 0.68 -29.88 1.63
CA GLY A 548 0.50 -28.62 0.90
C GLY A 548 -0.31 -28.79 -0.39
N TYR A 549 -0.11 -27.89 -1.36
CA TYR A 549 -0.72 -28.00 -2.69
C TYR A 549 0.26 -28.66 -3.67
N CYS A 550 -0.24 -29.60 -4.47
CA CYS A 550 0.54 -30.28 -5.49
C CYS A 550 0.12 -29.85 -6.91
N HIS A 551 1.10 -29.46 -7.73
CA HIS A 551 0.90 -28.94 -9.08
C HIS A 551 1.66 -29.80 -10.10
N LEU A 552 0.95 -30.38 -11.07
CA LEU A 552 1.48 -31.44 -11.93
C LEU A 552 1.83 -30.94 -13.34
N ASN A 553 2.93 -31.38 -13.95
CA ASN A 553 3.27 -31.07 -15.35
C ASN A 553 2.53 -31.92 -16.41
N ILE A 554 1.42 -32.60 -16.05
CA ILE A 554 0.72 -33.52 -16.98
C ILE A 554 0.13 -32.73 -18.17
N GLY A 555 0.63 -33.03 -19.37
CA GLY A 555 0.28 -32.36 -20.63
C GLY A 555 1.30 -31.30 -21.07
N GLU A 556 2.32 -31.04 -20.27
CA GLU A 556 3.37 -30.04 -20.55
C GLU A 556 4.73 -30.70 -20.83
N GLU A 557 4.79 -32.03 -20.99
CA GLU A 557 6.06 -32.80 -21.00
C GLU A 557 7.03 -32.35 -22.09
N ALA A 558 6.55 -32.03 -23.29
CA ALA A 558 7.39 -31.55 -24.39
C ALA A 558 8.00 -30.19 -24.08
N THR A 559 7.24 -29.31 -23.43
CA THR A 559 7.69 -27.99 -22.96
C THR A 559 8.71 -28.12 -21.84
N VAL A 560 8.49 -29.03 -20.90
CA VAL A 560 9.41 -29.32 -19.78
C VAL A 560 10.74 -29.84 -20.31
N VAL A 561 10.72 -30.93 -21.08
CA VAL A 561 11.93 -31.59 -21.59
C VAL A 561 12.64 -30.69 -22.60
N GLY A 562 11.88 -30.12 -23.54
CA GLY A 562 12.41 -29.27 -24.59
C GLY A 562 12.95 -27.93 -24.09
N GLY A 563 12.41 -27.41 -22.98
CA GLY A 563 12.91 -26.20 -22.34
C GLY A 563 14.24 -26.40 -21.61
N ILE A 564 14.42 -27.56 -20.97
CA ILE A 564 15.54 -27.82 -20.05
C ILE A 564 16.77 -28.44 -20.73
N LEU A 565 16.59 -29.43 -21.61
CA LEU A 565 17.72 -30.16 -22.21
C LEU A 565 18.69 -29.31 -23.05
N PRO A 566 18.27 -28.19 -23.68
CA PRO A 566 19.20 -27.30 -24.37
C PRO A 566 20.15 -26.49 -23.46
N LEU A 567 19.96 -26.53 -22.14
CA LEU A 567 20.75 -25.76 -21.18
C LEU A 567 22.07 -26.45 -20.81
N LYS A 568 23.11 -25.67 -20.53
CA LYS A 568 24.41 -26.15 -20.04
C LYS A 568 24.40 -26.29 -18.52
N ALA A 569 25.37 -27.03 -17.97
CA ALA A 569 25.51 -27.27 -16.53
C ALA A 569 25.56 -25.98 -15.69
N GLY A 570 26.22 -24.93 -16.21
CA GLY A 570 26.35 -23.64 -15.53
C GLY A 570 25.11 -22.75 -15.54
N ASP A 571 24.12 -23.05 -16.39
CA ASP A 571 22.94 -22.19 -16.52
C ASP A 571 22.02 -22.27 -15.30
N TYR A 572 21.54 -21.12 -14.86
CA TYR A 572 20.64 -20.99 -13.72
C TYR A 572 19.20 -21.17 -14.16
N ILE A 573 18.45 -22.03 -13.47
CA ILE A 573 17.04 -22.30 -13.77
C ILE A 573 16.18 -21.78 -12.63
N TYR A 574 15.21 -20.92 -12.97
CA TYR A 574 14.18 -20.45 -12.05
C TYR A 574 12.82 -20.90 -12.57
N THR A 575 12.00 -21.57 -11.76
CA THR A 575 10.69 -22.07 -12.17
C THR A 575 9.57 -21.57 -11.28
N SER A 576 8.33 -21.50 -11.78
CA SER A 576 7.16 -21.44 -10.90
C SER A 576 6.96 -22.76 -10.16
N TYR A 577 6.07 -22.77 -9.15
CA TYR A 577 5.60 -23.91 -8.32
C TYR A 577 5.13 -25.22 -8.99
N ARG A 578 5.35 -25.41 -10.30
CA ARG A 578 4.99 -26.59 -11.10
C ARG A 578 6.25 -27.13 -11.78
N GLU A 579 7.13 -27.71 -10.96
CA GLU A 579 8.54 -27.87 -11.32
C GLU A 579 9.10 -29.29 -11.24
N HIS A 580 8.30 -30.29 -10.85
CA HIS A 580 8.82 -31.65 -10.63
C HIS A 580 9.50 -32.20 -11.89
N GLY A 581 8.81 -32.10 -13.04
CA GLY A 581 9.35 -32.54 -14.31
C GLY A 581 10.58 -31.74 -14.76
N HIS A 582 10.63 -30.45 -14.42
CA HIS A 582 11.76 -29.58 -14.77
C HIS A 582 13.02 -29.97 -13.99
N ALA A 583 12.88 -30.28 -12.71
CA ALA A 583 13.97 -30.79 -11.88
C ALA A 583 14.48 -32.15 -12.40
N ILE A 584 13.57 -33.07 -12.72
CA ILE A 584 13.92 -34.39 -13.29
C ILE A 584 14.63 -34.23 -14.64
N ALA A 585 14.10 -33.39 -15.54
CA ALA A 585 14.72 -33.14 -16.84
C ALA A 585 16.11 -32.49 -16.72
N ARG A 586 16.34 -31.71 -15.66
CA ARG A 586 17.65 -31.11 -15.36
C ARG A 586 18.67 -32.13 -14.85
N GLY A 587 18.22 -33.26 -14.33
CA GLY A 587 19.07 -34.33 -13.80
C GLY A 587 18.96 -34.57 -12.30
N VAL A 588 18.06 -33.86 -11.60
CA VAL A 588 17.77 -34.13 -10.19
C VAL A 588 17.16 -35.54 -10.07
N ASP A 589 17.68 -36.35 -9.16
CA ASP A 589 17.23 -37.73 -8.96
C ASP A 589 15.71 -37.77 -8.67
N PRO A 590 14.89 -38.45 -9.50
CA PRO A 590 13.46 -38.59 -9.27
C PRO A 590 13.11 -39.13 -7.87
N LYS A 591 13.98 -39.97 -7.27
CA LYS A 591 13.81 -40.47 -5.90
C LYS A 591 13.83 -39.33 -4.88
N ALA A 592 14.80 -38.43 -5.00
CA ALA A 592 14.92 -37.25 -4.15
C ALA A 592 13.75 -36.28 -4.39
N VAL A 593 13.32 -36.10 -5.65
CA VAL A 593 12.16 -35.27 -5.97
C VAL A 593 10.89 -35.82 -5.29
N MET A 594 10.56 -37.11 -5.42
CA MET A 594 9.38 -37.68 -4.77
C MET A 594 9.49 -37.66 -3.23
N ALA A 595 10.68 -37.89 -2.68
CA ALA A 595 10.92 -37.79 -1.24
C ALA A 595 10.68 -36.36 -0.72
N GLU A 596 11.06 -35.34 -1.49
CA GLU A 596 10.76 -33.94 -1.18
C GLU A 596 9.26 -33.68 -1.14
N LEU A 597 8.52 -34.16 -2.14
CA LEU A 597 7.05 -34.08 -2.17
C LEU A 597 6.41 -34.73 -0.94
N PHE A 598 6.97 -35.84 -0.45
CA PHE A 598 6.50 -36.55 0.74
C PHE A 598 6.91 -35.89 2.06
N GLY A 599 7.69 -34.80 2.01
CA GLY A 599 8.24 -34.15 3.21
C GLY A 599 9.26 -35.02 3.95
N ARG A 600 10.10 -35.76 3.21
CA ARG A 600 11.08 -36.70 3.77
C ARG A 600 12.50 -36.16 3.71
N GLU A 601 13.33 -36.60 4.65
CA GLU A 601 14.71 -36.14 4.78
C GLU A 601 15.59 -36.52 3.58
N GLY A 602 15.23 -37.58 2.84
CA GLY A 602 15.87 -37.94 1.57
C GLY A 602 15.49 -37.03 0.39
N GLY A 603 14.70 -35.99 0.64
CA GLY A 603 14.31 -34.98 -0.34
C GLY A 603 15.44 -34.04 -0.72
N VAL A 604 15.29 -33.38 -1.87
CA VAL A 604 16.28 -32.44 -2.44
C VAL A 604 16.60 -31.27 -1.50
N ALA A 605 15.59 -30.77 -0.79
CA ALA A 605 15.69 -29.77 0.26
C ALA A 605 15.35 -30.39 1.62
N HIS A 606 15.66 -31.67 1.80
CA HIS A 606 15.43 -32.44 3.01
C HIS A 606 13.96 -32.42 3.47
N GLY A 607 13.00 -32.40 2.53
CA GLY A 607 11.57 -32.48 2.81
C GLY A 607 10.93 -31.19 3.31
N ARG A 608 11.65 -30.06 3.26
CA ARG A 608 11.20 -28.75 3.78
C ARG A 608 10.54 -27.87 2.71
N GLY A 609 10.91 -28.06 1.45
CA GLY A 609 10.36 -27.30 0.32
C GLY A 609 9.03 -27.86 -0.18
N GLY A 610 8.86 -29.19 -0.13
CA GLY A 610 7.66 -29.86 -0.61
C GLY A 610 7.45 -29.68 -2.12
N SER A 611 6.20 -29.79 -2.58
CA SER A 611 5.85 -29.80 -4.01
C SER A 611 6.05 -28.47 -4.75
N MET A 612 6.23 -27.34 -4.05
CA MET A 612 6.25 -26.00 -4.65
C MET A 612 7.58 -25.25 -4.50
N HIS A 613 8.56 -25.85 -3.82
CA HIS A 613 9.85 -25.22 -3.51
C HIS A 613 11.02 -26.21 -3.68
N ILE A 614 11.08 -26.94 -4.80
CA ILE A 614 12.23 -27.80 -5.10
C ILE A 614 13.43 -26.93 -5.44
N PHE A 615 14.50 -27.03 -4.65
CA PHE A 615 15.75 -26.30 -4.85
C PHE A 615 16.92 -27.28 -4.86
N ASP A 616 17.79 -27.17 -5.85
CA ASP A 616 19.00 -27.99 -5.99
C ASP A 616 20.16 -27.15 -6.54
N LEU A 617 21.07 -26.75 -5.65
CA LEU A 617 22.19 -25.88 -6.04
C LEU A 617 23.18 -26.57 -6.99
N LYS A 618 23.39 -27.89 -6.82
CA LYS A 618 24.37 -28.65 -7.61
C LYS A 618 24.01 -28.69 -9.10
N HIS A 619 22.73 -28.70 -9.44
CA HIS A 619 22.26 -28.62 -10.82
C HIS A 619 21.87 -27.18 -11.24
N ARG A 620 22.15 -26.16 -10.41
CA ARG A 620 21.72 -24.76 -10.63
C ARG A 620 20.20 -24.63 -10.79
N PHE A 621 19.44 -25.49 -10.12
CA PHE A 621 17.99 -25.43 -10.05
C PHE A 621 17.58 -24.56 -8.87
N MET A 622 17.36 -23.27 -9.13
CA MET A 622 17.28 -22.22 -8.11
C MET A 622 15.92 -22.10 -7.44
N GLY A 623 15.09 -23.13 -7.52
CA GLY A 623 13.86 -23.20 -6.76
C GLY A 623 12.60 -23.19 -7.60
N GLY A 624 11.60 -23.85 -7.03
CA GLY A 624 10.20 -23.53 -7.18
C GLY A 624 9.74 -22.35 -6.36
N TYR A 625 8.86 -21.55 -6.95
CA TYR A 625 8.31 -20.38 -6.28
C TYR A 625 6.79 -20.43 -6.29
N GLY A 626 6.21 -20.62 -5.09
CA GLY A 626 4.77 -20.60 -4.80
C GLY A 626 4.06 -19.29 -5.15
N ILE A 627 4.79 -18.18 -5.21
CA ILE A 627 4.24 -16.87 -5.56
C ILE A 627 4.30 -16.66 -7.07
N VAL A 628 3.13 -16.48 -7.71
CA VAL A 628 3.01 -16.25 -9.15
C VAL A 628 3.87 -15.05 -9.58
N GLY A 629 4.90 -15.33 -10.38
CA GLY A 629 5.84 -14.32 -10.90
C GLY A 629 6.74 -13.66 -9.84
N GLY A 630 6.82 -14.22 -8.63
CA GLY A 630 7.72 -13.74 -7.57
C GLY A 630 9.20 -14.02 -7.84
N HIS A 631 9.50 -14.99 -8.70
CA HIS A 631 10.87 -15.37 -9.07
C HIS A 631 11.46 -14.59 -10.24
N LEU A 632 10.64 -13.84 -10.99
CA LEU A 632 11.13 -13.09 -12.15
C LEU A 632 12.20 -12.06 -11.75
N PRO A 633 12.05 -11.26 -10.67
CA PRO A 633 13.10 -10.34 -10.24
C PRO A 633 14.36 -11.07 -9.73
N LEU A 634 14.22 -12.27 -9.17
CA LEU A 634 15.36 -13.06 -8.72
C LEU A 634 16.20 -13.56 -9.90
N ALA A 635 15.54 -13.99 -10.98
CA ALA A 635 16.19 -14.34 -12.23
C ALA A 635 16.95 -13.15 -12.84
N VAL A 636 16.38 -11.94 -12.76
CA VAL A 636 17.09 -10.70 -13.16
C VAL A 636 18.33 -10.48 -12.31
N GLY A 637 18.23 -10.66 -10.99
CA GLY A 637 19.37 -10.54 -10.08
C GLY A 637 20.50 -11.52 -10.44
N ALA A 638 20.17 -12.77 -10.73
CA ALA A 638 21.14 -13.76 -11.21
C ALA A 638 21.75 -13.37 -12.56
N GLY A 639 20.95 -12.86 -13.51
CA GLY A 639 21.45 -12.40 -14.81
C GLY A 639 22.41 -11.22 -14.66
N PHE A 640 22.12 -10.32 -13.73
CA PHE A 640 22.99 -9.21 -13.37
C PHE A 640 24.31 -9.71 -12.76
N ALA A 641 24.25 -10.71 -11.87
CA ALA A 641 25.43 -11.34 -11.29
C ALA A 641 26.31 -12.02 -12.35
N ILE A 642 25.72 -12.77 -13.29
CA ILE A 642 26.43 -13.39 -14.43
C ILE A 642 27.14 -12.32 -15.26
N LYS A 643 26.44 -11.24 -15.63
CA LYS A 643 27.02 -10.13 -16.40
C LYS A 643 28.16 -9.46 -15.64
N TYR A 644 27.99 -9.26 -14.34
CA TYR A 644 28.99 -8.66 -13.47
C TYR A 644 30.24 -9.53 -13.33
N GLN A 645 30.07 -10.85 -13.20
CA GLN A 645 31.15 -11.84 -13.11
C GLN A 645 31.77 -12.17 -14.47
N LYS A 646 31.17 -11.69 -15.57
CA LYS A 646 31.60 -11.91 -16.96
C LYS A 646 31.69 -13.40 -17.32
N THR A 647 30.82 -14.23 -16.75
CA THR A 647 30.72 -15.64 -17.15
C THR A 647 29.91 -15.78 -18.43
N LYS A 648 29.88 -17.00 -18.98
CA LYS A 648 29.12 -17.35 -20.19
C LYS A 648 27.87 -18.15 -19.87
N ASP A 649 27.44 -18.15 -18.62
CA ASP A 649 26.20 -18.79 -18.21
C ASP A 649 25.00 -17.94 -18.62
N ILE A 650 23.81 -18.52 -18.62
CA ILE A 650 22.57 -17.77 -18.79
C ILE A 650 21.62 -18.02 -17.61
N VAL A 651 20.59 -17.20 -17.51
CA VAL A 651 19.44 -17.48 -16.65
C VAL A 651 18.26 -17.89 -17.51
N PHE A 652 17.72 -19.07 -17.24
CA PHE A 652 16.51 -19.59 -17.85
C PHE A 652 15.35 -19.48 -16.85
N CYS A 653 14.43 -18.54 -17.10
CA CYS A 653 13.35 -18.23 -16.18
C CYS A 653 12.01 -18.69 -16.74
N MET A 654 11.45 -19.74 -16.15
CA MET A 654 10.22 -20.40 -16.58
C MET A 654 9.03 -19.95 -15.73
N PHE A 655 7.91 -19.58 -16.37
CA PHE A 655 6.71 -19.11 -15.67
C PHE A 655 5.45 -19.36 -16.50
N GLY A 656 4.29 -19.43 -15.85
CA GLY A 656 3.00 -19.58 -16.54
C GLY A 656 2.45 -18.29 -17.14
N ASP A 657 1.53 -18.41 -18.09
CA ASP A 657 0.83 -17.29 -18.74
C ASP A 657 0.21 -16.28 -17.75
N GLY A 658 -0.31 -16.77 -16.62
CA GLY A 658 -0.90 -15.94 -15.57
C GLY A 658 0.07 -14.95 -14.91
N ALA A 659 1.38 -15.21 -14.96
CA ALA A 659 2.39 -14.30 -14.43
C ALA A 659 2.64 -13.08 -15.34
N THR A 660 2.08 -13.03 -16.55
CA THR A 660 2.41 -12.01 -17.55
C THR A 660 1.59 -10.72 -17.44
N ASN A 661 0.71 -10.62 -16.45
CA ASN A 661 -0.20 -9.48 -16.24
C ASN A 661 0.08 -8.72 -14.94
N ILE A 662 1.25 -8.92 -14.32
CA ILE A 662 1.62 -8.30 -13.03
C ILE A 662 2.85 -7.41 -13.16
N GLY A 663 3.03 -6.49 -12.21
CA GLY A 663 4.13 -5.51 -12.23
C GLY A 663 5.52 -6.16 -12.30
N SER A 664 5.76 -7.21 -11.52
CA SER A 664 7.07 -7.88 -11.47
C SER A 664 7.52 -8.44 -12.82
N PHE A 665 6.59 -8.87 -13.67
CA PHE A 665 6.89 -9.28 -15.04
C PHE A 665 7.39 -8.12 -15.88
N HIS A 666 6.65 -7.02 -15.90
CA HIS A 666 6.99 -5.83 -16.70
C HIS A 666 8.30 -5.18 -16.25
N GLU A 667 8.50 -5.09 -14.94
CA GLU A 667 9.74 -4.57 -14.34
C GLU A 667 10.94 -5.46 -14.69
N SER A 668 10.79 -6.78 -14.59
CA SER A 668 11.87 -7.73 -14.86
C SER A 668 12.30 -7.73 -16.32
N LEU A 669 11.34 -7.73 -17.26
CA LEU A 669 11.63 -7.66 -18.69
C LEU A 669 12.35 -6.35 -19.03
N ASN A 670 11.84 -5.20 -18.53
CA ASN A 670 12.46 -3.90 -18.75
C ASN A 670 13.89 -3.85 -18.21
N PHE A 671 14.09 -4.27 -16.95
CA PHE A 671 15.41 -4.27 -16.33
C PHE A 671 16.38 -5.17 -17.10
N SER A 672 15.97 -6.39 -17.44
CA SER A 672 16.83 -7.31 -18.20
C SER A 672 17.26 -6.73 -19.54
N LYS A 673 16.40 -5.96 -20.21
CA LYS A 673 16.74 -5.28 -21.46
C LYS A 673 17.68 -4.10 -21.24
N VAL A 674 17.34 -3.20 -20.30
CA VAL A 674 18.15 -2.00 -20.01
C VAL A 674 19.59 -2.37 -19.69
N PHE A 675 19.78 -3.45 -18.94
CA PHE A 675 21.11 -3.92 -18.55
C PHE A 675 21.67 -4.99 -19.46
N GLU A 676 21.01 -5.34 -20.56
CA GLU A 676 21.36 -6.43 -21.49
C GLU A 676 21.85 -7.67 -20.73
N LEU A 677 20.94 -8.25 -19.96
CA LEU A 677 21.22 -9.42 -19.14
C LEU A 677 20.98 -10.71 -19.92
N PRO A 678 21.77 -11.76 -19.68
CA PRO A 678 21.64 -13.04 -20.39
C PRO A 678 20.46 -13.86 -19.84
N VAL A 679 19.24 -13.34 -19.96
CA VAL A 679 18.01 -13.97 -19.44
C VAL A 679 17.14 -14.46 -20.59
N VAL A 680 16.79 -15.74 -20.57
CA VAL A 680 15.74 -16.31 -21.42
C VAL A 680 14.46 -16.41 -20.61
N TRP A 681 13.48 -15.59 -20.99
CA TRP A 681 12.13 -15.60 -20.43
C TRP A 681 11.29 -16.66 -21.13
N TYR A 682 10.96 -17.74 -20.43
CA TYR A 682 10.27 -18.89 -20.98
C TYR A 682 8.85 -19.00 -20.42
N CYS A 683 7.88 -18.48 -21.18
CA CYS A 683 6.47 -18.51 -20.81
C CYS A 683 5.82 -19.84 -21.25
N ILE A 684 5.39 -20.62 -20.27
CA ILE A 684 4.57 -21.82 -20.45
C ILE A 684 3.11 -21.37 -20.53
N ASN A 685 2.59 -21.25 -21.74
CA ASN A 685 1.21 -20.83 -21.96
C ASN A 685 0.29 -22.04 -22.11
N ASN A 686 -0.24 -22.52 -20.99
CA ASN A 686 -1.22 -23.60 -20.95
C ASN A 686 -2.68 -23.13 -21.12
N GLN A 687 -2.85 -21.90 -21.65
CA GLN A 687 -4.11 -21.20 -21.89
C GLN A 687 -4.82 -20.69 -20.62
N TYR A 688 -4.40 -21.05 -19.40
CA TYR A 688 -5.12 -20.73 -18.16
C TYR A 688 -4.23 -20.36 -16.97
N GLY A 689 -4.31 -19.10 -16.55
CA GLY A 689 -3.83 -18.62 -15.25
C GLY A 689 -4.77 -19.08 -14.12
N MET A 690 -4.38 -20.13 -13.40
CA MET A 690 -5.23 -20.85 -12.44
C MET A 690 -6.54 -21.35 -13.06
N GLY A 691 -7.61 -20.55 -13.07
CA GLY A 691 -8.88 -20.89 -13.74
C GLY A 691 -9.32 -19.87 -14.78
N THR A 692 -8.48 -18.88 -15.08
CA THR A 692 -8.82 -17.75 -15.95
C THR A 692 -8.11 -17.89 -17.29
N ALA A 693 -8.88 -17.99 -18.37
CA ALA A 693 -8.33 -18.07 -19.72
C ALA A 693 -7.49 -16.83 -20.08
N VAL A 694 -6.41 -17.02 -20.83
CA VAL A 694 -5.55 -15.92 -21.34
C VAL A 694 -6.38 -14.85 -22.04
N GLU A 695 -7.36 -15.25 -22.84
CA GLU A 695 -8.24 -14.32 -23.57
C GLU A 695 -9.06 -13.39 -22.67
N ARG A 696 -9.31 -13.82 -21.42
CA ARG A 696 -10.05 -13.05 -20.42
C ARG A 696 -9.13 -12.22 -19.52
N ALA A 697 -7.89 -12.68 -19.33
CA ALA A 697 -6.95 -12.07 -18.40
C ALA A 697 -5.97 -11.08 -19.07
N SER A 698 -5.75 -11.19 -20.37
CA SER A 698 -4.73 -10.42 -21.08
C SER A 698 -5.28 -9.69 -22.31
N ALA A 699 -4.96 -8.40 -22.44
CA ALA A 699 -5.25 -7.62 -23.63
C ALA A 699 -4.41 -8.08 -24.85
N ILE A 700 -3.17 -8.49 -24.59
CA ILE A 700 -2.30 -9.12 -25.59
C ILE A 700 -2.40 -10.63 -25.39
N LYS A 701 -3.21 -11.29 -26.21
CA LYS A 701 -3.49 -12.73 -26.12
C LYS A 701 -2.31 -13.61 -26.52
N GLU A 702 -1.50 -13.12 -27.45
CA GLU A 702 -0.27 -13.78 -27.89
C GLU A 702 0.89 -13.24 -27.06
N ILE A 703 1.25 -13.95 -26.00
CA ILE A 703 2.05 -13.43 -24.90
C ILE A 703 3.45 -13.03 -25.37
N TYR A 704 4.02 -13.72 -26.36
CA TYR A 704 5.33 -13.36 -26.92
C TYR A 704 5.37 -11.91 -27.44
N LYS A 705 4.24 -11.33 -27.88
CA LYS A 705 4.15 -9.94 -28.35
C LYS A 705 4.31 -8.93 -27.21
N LYS A 706 4.11 -9.32 -25.95
CA LYS A 706 4.34 -8.43 -24.80
C LYS A 706 5.82 -8.03 -24.68
N ALA A 707 6.73 -8.91 -25.10
CA ALA A 707 8.16 -8.64 -25.10
C ALA A 707 8.55 -7.50 -26.06
N CYS A 708 7.76 -7.27 -27.13
CA CYS A 708 8.00 -6.20 -28.09
C CYS A 708 7.99 -4.80 -27.46
N ALA A 709 7.24 -4.61 -26.36
CA ALA A 709 7.22 -3.34 -25.62
C ALA A 709 8.60 -2.94 -25.06
N TYR A 710 9.52 -3.90 -24.96
CA TYR A 710 10.87 -3.72 -24.45
C TYR A 710 11.95 -3.90 -25.52
N ASP A 711 11.59 -3.84 -26.81
CA ASP A 711 12.53 -4.12 -27.90
C ASP A 711 13.24 -5.47 -27.73
N MET A 712 12.53 -6.46 -27.20
CA MET A 712 13.07 -7.78 -26.89
C MET A 712 12.70 -8.77 -28.00
N GLU A 713 13.71 -9.52 -28.48
CA GLU A 713 13.48 -10.59 -29.44
C GLU A 713 12.61 -11.67 -28.81
N SER A 714 11.52 -12.02 -29.50
CA SER A 714 10.56 -13.00 -29.01
C SER A 714 10.08 -13.97 -30.10
N ILE A 715 9.83 -15.21 -29.69
CA ILE A 715 9.27 -16.26 -30.54
C ILE A 715 8.09 -16.93 -29.85
N ARG A 716 7.19 -17.47 -30.66
CA ARG A 716 6.10 -18.35 -30.24
C ARG A 716 6.30 -19.71 -30.91
N ILE A 717 6.14 -20.79 -30.15
CA ILE A 717 6.36 -22.18 -30.59
C ILE A 717 5.20 -23.08 -30.18
N ASP A 718 5.02 -24.19 -30.91
CA ASP A 718 4.12 -25.29 -30.51
C ASP A 718 4.75 -26.04 -29.32
N GLY A 719 4.24 -25.79 -28.11
CA GLY A 719 4.74 -26.38 -26.87
C GLY A 719 4.45 -27.88 -26.72
N ASN A 720 3.60 -28.45 -27.58
CA ASN A 720 3.33 -29.89 -27.64
C ASN A 720 4.23 -30.63 -28.64
N ASP A 721 5.00 -29.92 -29.48
CA ASP A 721 5.96 -30.51 -30.41
C ASP A 721 7.38 -30.53 -29.81
N LEU A 722 7.78 -31.68 -29.26
CA LEU A 722 9.08 -31.81 -28.59
C LEU A 722 10.26 -31.37 -29.47
N LEU A 723 10.28 -31.73 -30.75
CA LEU A 723 11.41 -31.44 -31.63
C LEU A 723 11.49 -29.95 -31.96
N GLU A 724 10.35 -29.29 -32.16
CA GLU A 724 10.29 -27.85 -32.31
C GLU A 724 10.78 -27.15 -31.04
N VAL A 725 10.28 -27.55 -29.86
CA VAL A 725 10.68 -26.93 -28.59
C VAL A 725 12.18 -27.05 -28.37
N LEU A 726 12.76 -28.24 -28.56
CA LEU A 726 14.20 -28.46 -28.40
C LEU A 726 15.02 -27.56 -29.34
N GLN A 727 14.70 -27.58 -30.63
CA GLN A 727 15.45 -26.83 -31.64
C GLN A 727 15.38 -25.33 -31.40
N ARG A 728 14.18 -24.79 -31.18
CA ARG A 728 13.94 -23.35 -31.06
C ARG A 728 14.45 -22.81 -29.72
N THR A 729 14.34 -23.58 -28.64
CA THR A 729 14.92 -23.21 -27.35
C THR A 729 16.45 -23.18 -27.43
N ALA A 730 17.08 -24.18 -28.05
CA ALA A 730 18.53 -24.22 -28.22
C ALA A 730 19.07 -23.00 -29.01
N GLU A 731 18.38 -22.62 -30.09
CA GLU A 731 18.71 -21.42 -30.87
C GLU A 731 18.68 -20.16 -30.03
N VAL A 732 17.62 -19.96 -29.24
CA VAL A 732 17.47 -18.78 -28.37
C VAL A 732 18.50 -18.77 -27.25
N VAL A 733 18.73 -19.91 -26.59
CA VAL A 733 19.70 -20.06 -25.50
C VAL A 733 21.11 -19.74 -25.98
N GLU A 734 21.56 -20.33 -27.09
CA GLU A 734 22.92 -20.07 -27.59
C GLU A 734 23.08 -18.65 -28.13
N LYS A 735 22.02 -18.06 -28.69
CA LYS A 735 22.04 -16.64 -29.08
C LYS A 735 22.18 -15.74 -27.86
N THR A 736 21.40 -15.96 -26.81
CA THR A 736 21.48 -15.23 -25.52
C THR A 736 22.83 -15.39 -24.86
N ARG A 737 23.42 -16.59 -24.92
CA ARG A 737 24.77 -16.83 -24.43
C ARG A 737 25.83 -16.05 -25.22
N GLY A 738 25.65 -15.96 -26.53
CA GLY A 738 26.59 -15.31 -27.44
C GLY A 738 26.67 -13.81 -27.24
N ASP A 739 25.53 -13.14 -27.13
CA ASP A 739 25.43 -11.67 -27.11
C ASP A 739 24.92 -11.05 -25.80
N SER A 740 24.57 -11.88 -24.81
CA SER A 740 24.04 -11.43 -23.51
C SER A 740 22.74 -10.62 -23.62
N GLN A 741 21.97 -10.74 -24.70
CA GLN A 741 20.69 -10.04 -24.82
C GLN A 741 19.55 -10.89 -24.25
N PRO A 742 18.60 -10.30 -23.51
CA PRO A 742 17.45 -11.05 -23.04
C PRO A 742 16.52 -11.40 -24.20
N ARG A 743 15.88 -12.57 -24.11
CA ARG A 743 14.98 -13.10 -25.15
C ARG A 743 13.76 -13.75 -24.54
N PHE A 744 12.69 -13.82 -25.32
CA PHE A 744 11.41 -14.36 -24.86
C PHE A 744 10.93 -15.53 -25.72
N ILE A 745 10.49 -16.61 -25.07
CA ILE A 745 9.86 -17.76 -25.72
C ILE A 745 8.47 -17.93 -25.11
N GLU A 746 7.44 -17.94 -25.95
CA GLU A 746 6.11 -18.44 -25.57
C GLU A 746 5.93 -19.86 -26.12
N ALA A 747 5.95 -20.84 -25.22
CA ALA A 747 5.59 -22.23 -25.53
C ALA A 747 4.10 -22.42 -25.27
N VAL A 748 3.31 -22.58 -26.34
CA VAL A 748 1.87 -22.78 -26.23
C VAL A 748 1.56 -24.26 -26.10
N ASN A 749 1.03 -24.67 -24.96
CA ASN A 749 0.69 -26.06 -24.66
C ASN A 749 -0.66 -26.15 -23.95
N TYR A 750 -0.97 -27.33 -23.41
CA TYR A 750 -2.20 -27.53 -22.65
C TYR A 750 -1.99 -28.51 -21.49
N ARG A 751 -2.16 -28.03 -20.26
CA ARG A 751 -2.17 -28.92 -19.10
C ARG A 751 -3.44 -29.75 -19.12
N THR A 752 -3.38 -31.05 -18.89
CA THR A 752 -4.58 -31.91 -18.95
C THR A 752 -5.32 -31.99 -17.62
N LYS A 753 -4.66 -31.63 -16.51
CA LYS A 753 -5.27 -31.56 -15.17
C LYS A 753 -5.62 -30.13 -14.77
N GLY A 754 -6.41 -30.00 -13.70
CA GLY A 754 -6.67 -28.72 -13.05
C GLY A 754 -5.39 -28.02 -12.60
N HIS A 755 -5.53 -26.78 -12.15
CA HIS A 755 -4.41 -25.96 -11.71
C HIS A 755 -3.55 -26.68 -10.66
N SER A 756 -4.18 -27.27 -9.65
CA SER A 756 -3.59 -28.16 -8.66
C SER A 756 -4.37 -29.48 -8.58
N VAL A 757 -3.88 -30.48 -7.84
CA VAL A 757 -4.57 -31.77 -7.68
C VAL A 757 -5.99 -31.61 -7.11
N VAL A 758 -6.24 -30.57 -6.31
CA VAL A 758 -7.55 -30.30 -5.70
C VAL A 758 -8.48 -29.45 -6.56
N ASP A 759 -7.99 -28.90 -7.68
CA ASP A 759 -8.80 -28.08 -8.57
C ASP A 759 -9.73 -28.97 -9.41
N PRO A 760 -11.07 -28.83 -9.27
CA PRO A 760 -12.03 -29.63 -10.00
C PRO A 760 -12.10 -29.30 -11.49
N ASP A 761 -11.44 -28.23 -11.96
CA ASP A 761 -11.36 -27.89 -13.38
C ASP A 761 -12.76 -27.76 -14.03
N LYS A 762 -13.53 -26.82 -13.52
CA LYS A 762 -14.86 -26.49 -14.05
C LYS A 762 -14.84 -25.40 -15.13
N TYR A 763 -13.67 -24.83 -15.41
CA TYR A 763 -13.51 -23.72 -16.35
C TYR A 763 -13.18 -24.16 -17.78
N ARG A 764 -12.89 -25.46 -18.00
CA ARG A 764 -12.63 -26.06 -19.31
C ARG A 764 -13.79 -26.95 -19.71
N SER A 765 -14.25 -26.87 -20.96
CA SER A 765 -15.37 -27.70 -21.43
C SER A 765 -14.93 -29.13 -21.71
N ASP A 766 -15.86 -30.09 -21.73
CA ASP A 766 -15.54 -31.48 -22.09
C ASP A 766 -15.07 -31.59 -23.54
N GLU A 767 -15.60 -30.75 -24.43
CA GLU A 767 -15.18 -30.63 -25.84
C GLU A 767 -13.72 -30.17 -25.95
N GLU A 768 -13.35 -29.16 -25.17
CA GLU A 768 -11.98 -28.63 -25.11
C GLU A 768 -11.02 -29.70 -24.55
N LYS A 769 -11.41 -30.39 -23.48
CA LYS A 769 -10.62 -31.50 -22.91
C LYS A 769 -10.43 -32.62 -23.92
N GLU A 770 -11.45 -32.98 -24.69
CA GLU A 770 -11.34 -34.00 -25.73
C GLU A 770 -10.43 -33.57 -26.87
N HIS A 771 -10.53 -32.32 -27.32
CA HIS A 771 -9.65 -31.79 -28.35
C HIS A 771 -8.17 -31.92 -27.96
N TRP A 772 -7.81 -31.45 -26.76
CA TRP A 772 -6.43 -31.48 -26.29
C TRP A 772 -5.93 -32.88 -25.87
N ARG A 773 -6.84 -33.84 -25.62
CA ARG A 773 -6.45 -35.25 -25.46
C ARG A 773 -5.81 -35.82 -26.73
N HIS A 774 -6.23 -35.36 -27.91
CA HIS A 774 -5.63 -35.79 -29.18
C HIS A 774 -4.28 -35.13 -29.47
N GLU A 775 -3.97 -34.02 -28.79
CA GLU A 775 -2.73 -33.25 -28.90
C GLU A 775 -1.76 -33.53 -27.75
N ASP A 776 -1.95 -34.64 -27.01
CA ASP A 776 -1.07 -35.02 -25.89
C ASP A 776 0.38 -35.18 -26.38
N PRO A 777 1.35 -34.49 -25.78
CA PRO A 777 2.71 -34.43 -26.31
C PRO A 777 3.45 -35.79 -26.27
N VAL A 778 3.14 -36.64 -25.28
CA VAL A 778 3.75 -37.98 -25.17
C VAL A 778 3.22 -38.88 -26.28
N LEU A 779 1.90 -38.91 -26.46
CA LEU A 779 1.26 -39.72 -27.49
C LEU A 779 1.60 -39.22 -28.91
N ARG A 780 1.71 -37.90 -29.08
CA ARG A 780 2.13 -37.29 -30.34
C ARG A 780 3.55 -37.73 -30.71
N PHE A 781 4.49 -37.65 -29.77
CA PHE A 781 5.88 -38.07 -30.02
C PHE A 781 5.99 -39.60 -30.23
N GLU A 782 5.27 -40.40 -29.44
CA GLU A 782 5.17 -41.86 -29.62
C GLU A 782 4.75 -42.21 -31.04
N LYS A 783 3.65 -41.62 -31.51
CA LYS A 783 3.14 -41.83 -32.87
C LYS A 783 4.14 -41.40 -33.94
N GLN A 784 4.84 -40.29 -33.74
CA GLN A 784 5.91 -39.87 -34.66
C GLN A 784 7.03 -40.92 -34.76
N LEU A 785 7.42 -41.55 -33.64
CA LEU A 785 8.42 -42.61 -33.63
C LEU A 785 7.95 -43.87 -34.34
N GLU A 786 6.68 -44.26 -34.17
CA GLU A 786 6.08 -45.40 -34.86
C GLU A 786 5.95 -45.14 -36.38
N ASP A 787 5.37 -44.01 -36.77
CA ASP A 787 5.13 -43.61 -38.16
C ASP A 787 6.47 -43.51 -38.94
N ALA A 788 7.51 -42.97 -38.29
CA ALA A 788 8.87 -42.90 -38.85
C ALA A 788 9.64 -44.23 -38.77
N LYS A 789 9.06 -45.29 -38.18
CA LYS A 789 9.67 -46.62 -37.97
C LYS A 789 11.01 -46.54 -37.22
N ILE A 790 11.08 -45.63 -36.25
CA ILE A 790 12.20 -45.46 -35.33
C ILE A 790 12.09 -46.46 -34.18
N ALA A 791 10.88 -46.61 -33.63
CA ALA A 791 10.56 -47.55 -32.58
C ALA A 791 9.44 -48.48 -33.05
N SER A 792 9.53 -49.76 -32.69
CA SER A 792 8.41 -50.69 -32.80
C SER A 792 7.51 -50.57 -31.58
N ARG A 793 6.28 -51.09 -31.69
CA ARG A 793 5.36 -51.17 -30.55
C ARG A 793 5.97 -51.92 -29.35
N ASP A 794 6.75 -52.97 -29.60
CA ASP A 794 7.45 -53.73 -28.56
C ASP A 794 8.53 -52.88 -27.87
N ASP A 795 9.24 -52.03 -28.61
CA ASP A 795 10.23 -51.10 -28.05
C ASP A 795 9.58 -50.09 -27.11
N LEU A 796 8.45 -49.51 -27.53
CA LEU A 796 7.71 -48.52 -26.74
C LEU A 796 7.09 -49.15 -25.48
N GLN A 797 6.52 -50.35 -25.61
CA GLN A 797 6.02 -51.12 -24.46
C GLN A 797 7.13 -51.46 -23.47
N LYS A 798 8.33 -51.78 -23.95
CA LYS A 798 9.48 -52.01 -23.08
C LYS A 798 9.86 -50.75 -22.31
N VAL A 799 9.96 -49.60 -22.99
CA VAL A 799 10.23 -48.32 -22.32
C VAL A 799 9.17 -48.02 -21.27
N GLN A 800 7.89 -48.25 -21.59
CA GLN A 800 6.80 -48.07 -20.64
C GLN A 800 6.93 -48.97 -19.41
N ALA A 801 7.19 -50.26 -19.60
CA ALA A 801 7.37 -51.21 -18.49
C ALA A 801 8.57 -50.85 -17.60
N ASP A 802 9.67 -50.41 -18.22
CA ASP A 802 10.88 -49.99 -17.50
C ASP A 802 10.60 -48.73 -16.65
N VAL A 803 9.89 -47.74 -17.20
CA VAL A 803 9.48 -46.52 -16.49
C VAL A 803 8.49 -46.82 -15.36
N GLU A 804 7.51 -47.70 -15.60
CA GLU A 804 6.53 -48.08 -14.56
C GLU A 804 7.22 -48.72 -13.36
N LYS A 805 8.18 -49.62 -13.61
CA LYS A 805 9.02 -50.21 -12.56
C LYS A 805 9.86 -49.16 -11.83
N GLU A 806 10.48 -48.24 -12.56
CA GLU A 806 11.26 -47.16 -11.96
C GLU A 806 10.41 -46.27 -11.03
N VAL A 807 9.18 -45.92 -11.43
CA VAL A 807 8.26 -45.14 -10.60
C VAL A 807 7.84 -45.88 -9.33
N GLU A 808 7.70 -47.20 -9.38
CA GLU A 808 7.47 -48.00 -8.17
C GLU A 808 8.67 -47.95 -7.21
N GLU A 809 9.89 -48.04 -7.74
CA GLU A 809 11.12 -47.90 -6.95
C GLU A 809 11.26 -46.50 -6.35
N ILE A 810 10.86 -45.46 -7.08
CA ILE A 810 10.83 -44.06 -6.61
C ILE A 810 9.91 -43.91 -5.40
N VAL A 811 8.67 -44.39 -5.48
CA VAL A 811 7.73 -44.30 -4.36
C VAL A 811 8.19 -45.12 -3.17
N LYS A 812 8.72 -46.32 -3.43
CA LYS A 812 9.27 -47.18 -2.37
C LYS A 812 10.39 -46.46 -1.62
N PHE A 813 11.31 -45.81 -2.33
CA PHE A 813 12.37 -45.02 -1.70
C PHE A 813 11.81 -43.89 -0.83
N SER A 814 10.79 -43.16 -1.31
CA SER A 814 10.16 -42.08 -0.54
C SER A 814 9.41 -42.60 0.69
N ASP A 815 8.78 -43.77 0.63
CA ASP A 815 8.13 -44.42 1.78
C ASP A 815 9.16 -44.90 2.82
N GLU A 816 10.31 -45.40 2.37
CA GLU A 816 11.40 -45.89 3.22
C GLU A 816 12.28 -44.74 3.78
N SER A 817 12.15 -43.53 3.22
CA SER A 817 12.92 -42.35 3.66
C SER A 817 12.43 -41.84 5.03
N PRO A 818 13.35 -41.49 5.95
CA PRO A 818 12.98 -41.03 7.28
C PRO A 818 12.31 -39.65 7.24
N ASN A 819 11.50 -39.36 8.26
CA ASN A 819 10.99 -38.01 8.49
C ASN A 819 12.12 -37.09 8.95
N PRO A 820 12.07 -35.79 8.62
CA PRO A 820 12.94 -34.78 9.22
C PRO A 820 12.82 -34.80 10.76
N LYS A 821 13.93 -34.58 11.46
CA LYS A 821 13.90 -34.59 12.94
C LYS A 821 13.39 -33.26 13.48
N ALA A 822 12.59 -33.30 14.55
CA ALA A 822 12.01 -32.10 15.15
C ALA A 822 13.05 -31.07 15.64
N ASN A 823 14.25 -31.51 16.05
CA ASN A 823 15.33 -30.61 16.46
C ASN A 823 16.00 -29.88 15.28
N GLU A 824 15.75 -30.32 14.05
CA GLU A 824 16.27 -29.70 12.82
C GLU A 824 15.24 -28.74 12.18
N LEU A 825 14.16 -28.42 12.89
CA LEU A 825 13.08 -27.54 12.44
C LEU A 825 13.58 -26.13 12.08
N TYR A 826 14.55 -25.62 12.83
CA TYR A 826 15.09 -24.28 12.63
C TYR A 826 16.33 -24.26 11.71
N HIS A 827 16.87 -25.43 11.37
CA HIS A 827 18.03 -25.51 10.50
C HIS A 827 17.67 -24.95 9.12
N TYR A 828 18.58 -24.15 8.56
CA TYR A 828 18.48 -23.57 7.23
C TYR A 828 17.40 -22.47 7.09
N LEU A 829 16.88 -21.92 8.19
CA LEU A 829 16.01 -20.73 8.17
C LEU A 829 16.79 -19.41 8.00
N TYR A 830 18.04 -19.36 8.47
CA TYR A 830 18.90 -18.17 8.39
C TYR A 830 20.24 -18.49 7.73
N ALA A 831 20.81 -17.50 7.04
CA ALA A 831 22.15 -17.62 6.46
C ALA A 831 23.21 -17.79 7.58
N GLY A 832 24.09 -18.79 7.46
CA GLY A 832 25.18 -19.06 8.41
C GLY A 832 25.09 -20.40 9.16
N GLU A 833 23.92 -21.03 9.21
CA GLU A 833 23.77 -22.40 9.76
C GLU A 833 24.12 -23.50 8.75
N TRP A 834 24.44 -23.12 7.51
CA TRP A 834 24.85 -24.03 6.44
C TRP A 834 26.20 -24.71 6.72
N GLU A 835 27.13 -24.01 7.38
CA GLU A 835 28.50 -24.49 7.57
C GLU A 835 28.68 -25.33 8.85
N THR A 836 27.84 -25.15 9.86
CA THR A 836 27.97 -25.84 11.16
C THR A 836 27.23 -27.17 11.22
N ALA A 837 26.29 -27.44 10.31
CA ALA A 837 25.54 -28.70 10.27
C ALA A 837 26.34 -29.89 9.70
N ASN A 838 27.47 -29.62 9.03
CA ASN A 838 28.38 -30.64 8.46
C ASN A 838 29.76 -30.70 9.18
N ALA A 839 29.87 -30.16 10.40
CA ALA A 839 31.08 -30.23 11.23
C ALA A 839 30.98 -31.31 12.32
#